data_AF-A0A7V2YCQ8-F1
#
_entry.id   AF-A0A7V2YCQ8-F1
#
_cell.length_a   1.000
_cell.length_b   1.000
_cell.length_c   1.000
_cell.angle_alpha   90.00
_cell.angle_beta   90.00
_cell.angle_gamma   90.00
#
_symmetry.space_group_name_H-M   'P 1'
#
loop_
_entity.id
_entity.type
_entity.pdbx_description
1 polymer ?
#
loop_
_entity_poly.entity_id
_entity_poly.type
_entity_poly.pdbx_seq_one_letter_code
_entity_poly.pdbx_strand_id
1 'polypeptide(L)'
;MQGSVRFLVPVLLIISIFLSPCHAQEAVVARMVTLQGEVQISRDGGQSWNAASPSKELFRADIIKTAQHSRASILLADGTLLKMDANTTLGLVDVAPSAKLRFGSVVKAAVDKARQSLSRLLGGRIWCRSGGAFTVETPAAAIGVRGTEFGIEVKGDGETILSMLEGVAEMYNKQGRISVGAGEMGTARPGGAPVKSFLVRPEDAVQWSLLYPKETSLRDYVFISFEPKRLKGLLRETEAILEKNGLDPTLLVRKGKLLYDLAFWDQARSAFREALILEPNSAEALEGLGWVALQTGDTEEALENFGRVTPATEMSLAGLSVALYRKGLPEAALEVLDGGLRSLGPRPLLLTQSALLRLLWGDVNGAMGQLQEANSLKPTVQAYGLLSNISLVLNQKDQALAWAQEAVKLNPLSSGARVDLAWALQSHFDLQGATREARKAVELDPAHIRAKMTLARLLFGAGYVPEAEGLVEEVLMLNPKEPLAHSLKGYLLLSRGRTDAALAGFQEAIKLDPSQAEPHLGMGIASMRKGDTLLALEEILAATLLEPRVALNFTYLGKALYDLKEFHRALQALEWAKLLDPRDPTPYLYTGIIHTDLNQAGQAIKDLEKSVELNDNRAVYRSRFLLDQDRAVRNIDLARSYENLGLTSMARNRALLSLKDDPSNSSAHLFMANTLINEKDRTAASSSELLKFLLLMPANQNSFNTFNDYTSFFERPKIQGRLEMEAGTQDWQRYNGMIWGAYENLAARQALTYDSDAGFKDSNFKRSWDNMGFFKYQADWNQELLLFYQYREGRTGDRSTDQNAFIREDRDFTEDFDSSNLTLGYHMRTAPHSDILLVVQRETFKLKDLDGKLGEIPWFVGPFKLQQISDKVDLDTVYWHLGGSHTFRWGEHRVVYGFDAFRGETELGETTTNAVINLSPRLVLPPFKVRNRIRPFYLTLYAQDTWRVLPELSIEAGLYYERTEDGSATPYFSSREFDIERVHPRAGLIFQPSRDHTFRLGYARYIMNPFLAAWELRPSDMAGFTIGQDAFNSALQEDLSLAWEGHLSRPVFLRAEIFKSKRTEQLEDPLLRGFSSSKRDFYGGRLDANIMILDYFGFTPSYRYLRSKDHELTWAHTFYPERWREDHELQMGFHFLHPTGWKASFIATYVKQFLRGFQQEDPGDFWFLSLAVQKELWNKQLTIGGRVDNLLDQRFNLVTDVLTGGERREPARRFVFFTRYNF
;
A
#
# COMPACT_ATOMS: atom_id res chain seq x y z
N MET A 1 -73.17 24.89 47.18
CA MET A 1 -72.22 25.53 46.24
C MET A 1 -71.13 24.52 45.90
N GLN A 2 -70.30 24.77 44.87
CA GLN A 2 -69.14 23.93 44.50
C GLN A 2 -68.16 23.78 45.70
N GLY A 3 -67.27 22.78 45.81
CA GLY A 3 -66.50 22.05 44.79
C GLY A 3 -65.18 22.79 44.51
N SER A 4 -63.99 22.18 44.40
CA SER A 4 -63.55 20.77 44.48
C SER A 4 -62.08 20.74 45.04
N VAL A 5 -61.18 19.73 45.02
CA VAL A 5 -61.00 18.52 44.19
C VAL A 5 -61.04 17.24 45.06
N ARG A 6 -59.91 16.52 45.25
CA ARG A 6 -59.80 15.21 45.94
C ARG A 6 -58.42 14.97 46.58
N PHE A 7 -58.39 14.11 47.60
CA PHE A 7 -57.19 13.63 48.31
C PHE A 7 -57.05 12.10 48.14
N LEU A 8 -55.98 11.54 48.72
CA LEU A 8 -55.58 10.12 48.86
C LEU A 8 -56.59 8.98 48.51
N VAL A 9 -56.07 8.01 47.75
CA VAL A 9 -56.16 6.53 47.95
C VAL A 9 -57.52 5.87 48.26
N PRO A 10 -57.89 4.86 47.46
CA PRO A 10 -58.33 3.58 48.03
C PRO A 10 -57.52 2.36 47.52
N VAL A 11 -57.62 1.27 48.27
CA VAL A 11 -57.05 -0.06 48.00
C VAL A 11 -58.21 -1.04 47.72
N LEU A 12 -57.92 -2.20 47.10
CA LEU A 12 -58.81 -3.38 46.95
C LEU A 12 -60.05 -3.26 46.03
N LEU A 13 -59.80 -3.35 44.71
CA LEU A 13 -60.57 -4.10 43.69
C LEU A 13 -59.80 -3.91 42.37
N ILE A 14 -59.24 -4.93 41.71
CA ILE A 14 -59.70 -6.32 41.56
C ILE A 14 -58.61 -7.32 41.99
N ILE A 15 -58.92 -8.19 42.97
CA ILE A 15 -58.18 -9.45 43.22
C ILE A 15 -59.06 -10.61 42.73
N SER A 16 -59.04 -10.89 41.42
CA SER A 16 -59.68 -12.09 40.83
C SER A 16 -59.36 -12.38 39.35
N ILE A 17 -58.37 -11.71 38.73
CA ILE A 17 -57.93 -12.03 37.36
C ILE A 17 -56.41 -12.27 37.37
N PHE A 18 -55.97 -13.35 36.73
CA PHE A 18 -54.59 -13.87 36.70
C PHE A 18 -54.03 -14.33 38.05
N LEU A 19 -54.72 -15.29 38.68
CA LEU A 19 -54.02 -16.44 39.29
C LEU A 19 -53.41 -17.31 38.17
N SER A 20 -52.37 -16.80 37.52
CA SER A 20 -51.47 -17.62 36.73
C SER A 20 -50.46 -18.26 37.68
N PRO A 21 -50.22 -19.59 37.63
CA PRO A 21 -49.18 -20.19 38.44
C PRO A 21 -47.82 -19.60 38.04
N CYS A 22 -47.16 -18.93 38.99
CA CYS A 22 -45.80 -18.43 38.82
C CYS A 22 -44.84 -19.63 38.72
N HIS A 23 -44.73 -20.16 37.51
CA HIS A 23 -43.63 -21.02 37.14
C HIS A 23 -42.36 -20.20 37.32
N ALA A 24 -41.36 -20.75 38.01
CA ALA A 24 -40.03 -20.17 38.00
C ALA A 24 -39.52 -20.23 36.56
N GLN A 25 -39.61 -19.10 35.85
CA GLN A 25 -39.14 -19.00 34.48
C GLN A 25 -37.63 -19.20 34.50
N GLU A 26 -37.17 -20.32 33.94
CA GLU A 26 -35.77 -20.71 33.97
C GLU A 26 -34.90 -19.62 33.36
N ALA A 27 -33.74 -19.35 33.96
CA ALA A 27 -32.84 -18.33 33.43
C ALA A 27 -32.28 -18.78 32.08
N VAL A 28 -32.41 -17.93 31.06
CA VAL A 28 -31.78 -18.14 29.75
C VAL A 28 -30.26 -18.09 29.95
N VAL A 29 -29.59 -19.21 29.68
CA VAL A 29 -28.13 -19.34 29.82
C VAL A 29 -27.38 -19.25 28.50
N ALA A 30 -28.08 -19.37 27.37
CA ALA A 30 -27.51 -19.18 26.05
C ALA A 30 -28.59 -18.86 25.00
N ARG A 31 -28.16 -18.42 23.81
CA ARG A 31 -29.01 -18.19 22.65
C ARG A 31 -28.35 -18.69 21.37
N MET A 32 -29.11 -19.37 20.52
CA MET A 32 -28.64 -19.84 19.22
C MET A 32 -28.50 -18.66 18.25
N VAL A 33 -27.30 -18.48 17.69
CA VAL A 33 -26.95 -17.37 16.78
C VAL A 33 -27.21 -17.78 15.33
N THR A 34 -26.67 -18.90 14.89
CA THR A 34 -26.84 -19.46 13.53
C THR A 34 -27.15 -20.95 13.58
N LEU A 35 -27.80 -21.45 12.54
CA LEU A 35 -28.24 -22.84 12.37
C LEU A 35 -28.17 -23.18 10.86
N GLN A 36 -27.68 -24.38 10.54
CA GLN A 36 -27.60 -24.92 9.19
C GLN A 36 -27.90 -26.43 9.26
N GLY A 37 -28.78 -26.95 8.40
CA GLY A 37 -29.26 -28.33 8.51
C GLY A 37 -30.15 -28.56 9.75
N GLU A 38 -30.31 -29.81 10.17
CA GLU A 38 -31.13 -30.17 11.33
C GLU A 38 -30.34 -30.04 12.66
N VAL A 39 -30.92 -29.28 13.59
CA VAL A 39 -30.43 -29.14 14.97
C VAL A 39 -31.59 -29.39 15.92
N GLN A 40 -31.38 -30.27 16.89
CA GLN A 40 -32.36 -30.70 17.87
C GLN A 40 -31.94 -30.26 19.28
N ILE A 41 -32.91 -29.95 20.14
CA ILE A 41 -32.72 -29.62 21.56
C ILE A 41 -33.58 -30.57 22.41
N SER A 42 -32.97 -31.13 23.44
CA SER A 42 -33.64 -31.91 24.49
C SER A 42 -33.53 -31.21 25.84
N ARG A 43 -34.63 -31.21 26.61
CA ARG A 43 -34.72 -30.60 27.95
C ARG A 43 -34.75 -31.60 29.11
N ASP A 44 -34.99 -32.87 28.81
CA ASP A 44 -35.24 -33.95 29.76
C ASP A 44 -34.06 -34.95 29.82
N GLY A 45 -32.85 -34.47 29.48
CA GLY A 45 -31.63 -35.27 29.48
C GLY A 45 -31.50 -36.22 28.28
N GLY A 46 -32.24 -35.99 27.20
CA GLY A 46 -32.16 -36.76 25.94
C GLY A 46 -33.33 -37.71 25.68
N GLN A 47 -34.42 -37.64 26.46
CA GLN A 47 -35.58 -38.54 26.32
C GLN A 47 -36.57 -38.06 25.24
N SER A 48 -36.75 -36.74 25.10
CA SER A 48 -37.48 -36.11 23.99
C SER A 48 -36.64 -35.05 23.31
N TRP A 49 -36.80 -34.91 21.99
CA TRP A 49 -36.02 -34.03 21.14
C TRP A 49 -36.95 -33.15 20.30
N ASN A 50 -36.66 -31.85 20.26
CA ASN A 50 -37.45 -30.85 19.55
C ASN A 50 -36.56 -30.09 18.56
N ALA A 51 -37.07 -29.76 17.38
CA ALA A 51 -36.30 -28.97 16.40
C ALA A 51 -35.97 -27.56 16.94
N ALA A 52 -34.75 -27.11 16.67
CA ALA A 52 -34.27 -25.78 17.02
C ALA A 52 -34.61 -24.74 15.94
N SER A 53 -34.45 -23.46 16.27
CA SER A 53 -34.58 -22.35 15.34
C SER A 53 -33.44 -21.35 15.55
N PRO A 54 -33.09 -20.53 14.55
CA PRO A 54 -32.28 -19.33 14.78
C PRO A 54 -32.88 -18.48 15.92
N SER A 55 -32.03 -17.75 16.65
CA SER A 55 -32.39 -16.95 17.83
C SER A 55 -33.02 -17.70 19.02
N LYS A 56 -33.14 -19.04 19.00
CA LYS A 56 -33.74 -19.81 20.09
C LYS A 56 -33.00 -19.62 21.42
N GLU A 57 -33.75 -19.36 22.49
CA GLU A 57 -33.26 -19.31 23.87
C GLU A 57 -33.04 -20.73 24.42
N LEU A 58 -31.94 -20.90 25.15
CA LEU A 58 -31.45 -22.15 25.71
C LEU A 58 -31.27 -22.03 27.23
N PHE A 59 -31.56 -23.12 27.93
CA PHE A 59 -31.72 -23.18 29.38
C PHE A 59 -30.71 -24.16 29.99
N ARG A 60 -30.57 -24.16 31.31
CA ARG A 60 -29.62 -25.05 32.00
C ARG A 60 -30.06 -26.51 31.82
N ALA A 61 -29.09 -27.39 31.59
CA ALA A 61 -29.28 -28.80 31.24
C ALA A 61 -29.92 -29.08 29.87
N ASP A 62 -30.19 -28.07 29.03
CA ASP A 62 -30.49 -28.30 27.61
C ASP A 62 -29.31 -29.06 26.95
N ILE A 63 -29.64 -30.10 26.19
CA ILE A 63 -28.70 -30.82 25.32
C ILE A 63 -29.01 -30.45 23.88
N ILE A 64 -28.04 -29.85 23.19
CA ILE A 64 -28.11 -29.52 21.77
C ILE A 64 -27.43 -30.64 20.99
N LYS A 65 -28.04 -31.05 19.88
CA LYS A 65 -27.51 -32.05 18.95
C LYS A 65 -27.62 -31.53 17.52
N THR A 66 -26.51 -31.45 16.80
CA THR A 66 -26.51 -31.31 15.33
C THR A 66 -26.64 -32.69 14.70
N ALA A 67 -27.45 -32.81 13.64
CA ALA A 67 -27.54 -34.03 12.85
C ALA A 67 -26.30 -34.21 11.95
N GLN A 68 -26.32 -35.23 11.09
CA GLN A 68 -25.40 -35.34 9.97
C GLN A 68 -25.55 -34.08 9.07
N HIS A 69 -24.48 -33.67 8.40
CA HIS A 69 -24.46 -32.50 7.48
C HIS A 69 -24.82 -31.12 8.09
N SER A 70 -25.03 -31.04 9.41
CA SER A 70 -25.63 -29.88 10.09
C SER A 70 -24.63 -29.11 10.95
N ARG A 71 -24.86 -27.81 11.20
CA ARG A 71 -24.02 -26.94 12.06
C ARG A 71 -24.87 -25.98 12.91
N ALA A 72 -24.35 -25.56 14.05
CA ALA A 72 -24.98 -24.54 14.90
C ALA A 72 -23.94 -23.58 15.51
N SER A 73 -24.35 -22.35 15.82
CA SER A 73 -23.57 -21.44 16.68
C SER A 73 -24.42 -20.96 17.84
N ILE A 74 -23.84 -20.88 19.04
CA ILE A 74 -24.51 -20.60 20.32
C ILE A 74 -23.69 -19.57 21.08
N LEU A 75 -24.32 -18.47 21.49
CA LEU A 75 -23.74 -17.46 22.38
C LEU A 75 -24.23 -17.72 23.81
N LEU A 76 -23.31 -18.00 24.73
CA LEU A 76 -23.58 -18.18 26.15
C LEU A 76 -23.77 -16.84 26.87
N ALA A 77 -24.45 -16.89 28.02
CA ALA A 77 -24.76 -15.73 28.85
C ALA A 77 -23.55 -15.06 29.53
N ASP A 78 -22.35 -15.66 29.50
CA ASP A 78 -21.08 -15.02 29.89
C ASP A 78 -20.47 -14.17 28.74
N GLY A 79 -20.87 -14.42 27.50
CA GLY A 79 -20.29 -13.88 26.27
C GLY A 79 -19.42 -14.88 25.49
N THR A 80 -19.31 -16.13 25.93
CA THR A 80 -18.59 -17.21 25.24
C THR A 80 -19.39 -17.66 24.01
N LEU A 81 -18.75 -17.67 22.83
CA LEU A 81 -19.31 -18.19 21.59
C LEU A 81 -18.87 -19.65 21.40
N LEU A 82 -19.81 -20.51 21.03
CA LEU A 82 -19.62 -21.92 20.69
C LEU A 82 -20.11 -22.17 19.27
N LYS A 83 -19.32 -22.87 18.46
CA LYS A 83 -19.69 -23.37 17.13
C LYS A 83 -19.66 -24.89 17.16
N MET A 84 -20.71 -25.54 16.71
CA MET A 84 -20.88 -27.00 16.64
C MET A 84 -20.87 -27.44 15.18
N ASP A 85 -20.01 -28.39 14.84
CA ASP A 85 -20.01 -29.06 13.52
C ASP A 85 -21.02 -30.23 13.48
N ALA A 86 -21.07 -31.00 12.39
CA ALA A 86 -22.00 -32.11 12.21
C ALA A 86 -21.79 -33.25 13.24
N ASN A 87 -22.86 -33.99 13.54
CA ASN A 87 -22.90 -35.09 14.51
C ASN A 87 -22.44 -34.72 15.93
N THR A 88 -22.57 -33.45 16.31
CA THR A 88 -22.08 -32.91 17.59
C THR A 88 -23.18 -32.86 18.63
N THR A 89 -22.92 -33.43 19.81
CA THR A 89 -23.87 -33.42 20.95
C THR A 89 -23.23 -32.73 22.15
N LEU A 90 -23.83 -31.62 22.59
CA LEU A 90 -23.31 -30.71 23.61
C LEU A 90 -24.37 -30.42 24.69
N GLY A 91 -24.07 -30.72 25.94
CA GLY A 91 -24.91 -30.35 27.09
C GLY A 91 -24.43 -29.08 27.80
N LEU A 92 -25.35 -28.18 28.15
CA LEU A 92 -25.08 -26.98 28.95
C LEU A 92 -25.24 -27.28 30.45
N VAL A 93 -24.13 -27.46 31.18
CA VAL A 93 -24.17 -27.93 32.58
C VAL A 93 -24.32 -26.75 33.56
N ASP A 94 -23.50 -25.72 33.38
CA ASP A 94 -23.58 -24.47 34.14
C ASP A 94 -23.01 -23.32 33.32
N VAL A 95 -23.51 -22.10 33.49
CA VAL A 95 -23.03 -20.92 32.74
C VAL A 95 -23.00 -19.71 33.67
N ALA A 96 -21.86 -19.02 33.71
CA ALA A 96 -21.71 -17.81 34.50
C ALA A 96 -22.47 -16.62 33.85
N PRO A 97 -23.09 -15.72 34.63
CA PRO A 97 -23.73 -14.53 34.08
C PRO A 97 -22.69 -13.46 33.71
N SER A 98 -22.74 -12.92 32.50
CA SER A 98 -21.85 -11.82 32.07
C SER A 98 -22.15 -10.53 32.82
N ALA A 99 -21.08 -9.79 33.15
CA ALA A 99 -21.21 -8.41 33.58
C ALA A 99 -21.54 -7.44 32.42
N LYS A 100 -21.34 -7.85 31.15
CA LYS A 100 -21.41 -6.98 29.97
C LYS A 100 -22.71 -7.09 29.16
N LEU A 101 -23.42 -8.22 29.19
CA LEU A 101 -24.69 -8.41 28.48
C LEU A 101 -25.87 -8.27 29.44
N ARG A 102 -26.57 -7.13 29.38
CA ARG A 102 -27.80 -6.87 30.15
C ARG A 102 -28.98 -6.58 29.24
N PHE A 103 -29.76 -7.62 28.94
CA PHE A 103 -31.14 -7.43 28.48
C PHE A 103 -32.03 -7.12 29.70
N GLY A 104 -32.95 -6.15 29.55
CA GLY A 104 -34.12 -5.87 30.41
C GLY A 104 -34.03 -6.13 31.93
N SER A 105 -33.66 -5.10 32.70
CA SER A 105 -34.09 -4.86 34.10
C SER A 105 -34.00 -5.96 35.18
N VAL A 106 -33.09 -5.72 36.14
CA VAL A 106 -33.25 -6.02 37.59
C VAL A 106 -33.53 -7.47 38.04
N VAL A 107 -32.46 -8.27 38.19
CA VAL A 107 -32.19 -9.03 39.43
C VAL A 107 -30.70 -8.88 39.77
N LYS A 108 -30.36 -8.51 41.02
CA LYS A 108 -28.97 -8.21 41.44
C LYS A 108 -28.35 -9.28 42.36
N ALA A 109 -29.02 -10.41 42.58
CA ALA A 109 -28.78 -11.29 43.72
C ALA A 109 -28.14 -12.67 43.41
N ALA A 110 -27.84 -12.97 42.13
CA ALA A 110 -27.40 -14.32 41.71
C ALA A 110 -25.89 -14.46 41.39
N VAL A 111 -25.11 -13.38 41.53
CA VAL A 111 -23.74 -13.29 40.97
C VAL A 111 -22.69 -14.11 41.74
N ASP A 112 -22.88 -14.33 43.05
CA ASP A 112 -21.81 -14.80 43.94
C ASP A 112 -21.51 -16.32 43.94
N LYS A 113 -22.05 -17.12 42.99
CA LYS A 113 -21.84 -18.59 42.98
C LYS A 113 -21.30 -19.22 41.70
N ALA A 114 -21.49 -18.64 40.51
CA ALA A 114 -20.96 -19.21 39.27
C ALA A 114 -19.55 -18.65 38.96
N ARG A 115 -18.49 -19.42 39.26
CA ARG A 115 -17.09 -18.99 39.06
C ARG A 115 -16.48 -19.36 37.69
N GLN A 116 -17.11 -20.26 36.94
CA GLN A 116 -16.71 -20.70 35.60
C GLN A 116 -17.97 -21.16 34.85
N SER A 117 -17.95 -21.11 33.53
CA SER A 117 -18.95 -21.79 32.68
C SER A 117 -18.47 -23.21 32.35
N LEU A 118 -19.41 -24.16 32.30
CA LEU A 118 -19.16 -25.60 32.18
C LEU A 118 -20.10 -26.22 31.14
N SER A 119 -19.54 -26.83 30.10
CA SER A 119 -20.27 -27.64 29.14
C SER A 119 -19.75 -29.08 29.09
N ARG A 120 -20.55 -29.99 28.52
CA ARG A 120 -20.17 -31.40 28.33
C ARG A 120 -20.34 -31.78 26.86
N LEU A 121 -19.23 -32.07 26.20
CA LEU A 121 -19.19 -32.55 24.82
C LEU A 121 -19.24 -34.08 24.83
N LEU A 122 -20.35 -34.65 24.35
CA LEU A 122 -20.60 -36.09 24.35
C LEU A 122 -20.08 -36.79 23.09
N GLY A 123 -19.94 -36.04 21.98
CA GLY A 123 -19.46 -36.53 20.69
C GLY A 123 -19.48 -35.42 19.64
N GLY A 124 -18.72 -35.60 18.56
CA GLY A 124 -18.55 -34.61 17.49
C GLY A 124 -17.58 -33.49 17.87
N ARG A 125 -17.71 -32.31 17.26
CA ARG A 125 -16.70 -31.25 17.32
C ARG A 125 -17.30 -29.88 17.63
N ILE A 126 -16.64 -29.18 18.55
CA ILE A 126 -16.88 -27.77 18.83
C ILE A 126 -15.62 -26.93 18.57
N TRP A 127 -15.84 -25.70 18.16
CA TRP A 127 -14.88 -24.60 18.32
C TRP A 127 -15.51 -23.59 19.29
N CYS A 128 -14.68 -22.91 20.08
CA CYS A 128 -15.14 -22.03 21.15
C CYS A 128 -14.24 -20.80 21.28
N ARG A 129 -14.87 -19.64 21.47
CA ARG A 129 -14.20 -18.40 21.88
C ARG A 129 -14.79 -17.88 23.19
N SER A 130 -14.02 -17.89 24.27
CA SER A 130 -14.50 -17.50 25.60
C SER A 130 -13.96 -16.15 26.06
N GLY A 131 -14.79 -15.40 26.79
CA GLY A 131 -14.39 -14.17 27.48
C GLY A 131 -13.80 -14.38 28.88
N GLY A 132 -13.59 -15.63 29.32
CA GLY A 132 -13.18 -15.95 30.68
C GLY A 132 -12.65 -17.38 30.86
N ALA A 133 -12.79 -17.92 32.07
CA ALA A 133 -12.40 -19.29 32.39
C ALA A 133 -13.54 -20.26 32.06
N PHE A 134 -13.29 -21.18 31.13
CA PHE A 134 -14.27 -22.10 30.57
C PHE A 134 -13.81 -23.55 30.74
N THR A 135 -14.68 -24.45 31.18
CA THR A 135 -14.34 -25.87 31.36
C THR A 135 -15.25 -26.75 30.49
N VAL A 136 -14.67 -27.75 29.84
CA VAL A 136 -15.39 -28.74 29.02
C VAL A 136 -15.09 -30.14 29.54
N GLU A 137 -16.15 -30.90 29.83
CA GLU A 137 -16.07 -32.34 30.09
C GLU A 137 -16.23 -33.14 28.79
N THR A 138 -15.42 -34.19 28.64
CA THR A 138 -15.46 -35.14 27.52
C THR A 138 -15.33 -36.58 28.04
N PRO A 139 -15.59 -37.62 27.22
CA PRO A 139 -15.46 -39.02 27.65
C PRO A 139 -14.05 -39.43 28.11
N ALA A 140 -12.98 -38.78 27.61
CA ALA A 140 -11.59 -39.14 27.95
C ALA A 140 -10.89 -38.17 28.92
N ALA A 141 -11.29 -36.90 28.97
CA ALA A 141 -10.66 -35.88 29.82
C ALA A 141 -11.59 -34.72 30.21
N ALA A 142 -11.24 -34.02 31.28
CA ALA A 142 -11.70 -32.65 31.52
C ALA A 142 -10.67 -31.66 30.95
N ILE A 143 -11.16 -30.58 30.36
CA ILE A 143 -10.36 -29.54 29.73
C ILE A 143 -10.74 -28.21 30.40
N GLY A 144 -9.84 -27.68 31.24
CA GLY A 144 -10.00 -26.39 31.91
C GLY A 144 -9.24 -25.29 31.17
N VAL A 145 -9.95 -24.44 30.43
CA VAL A 145 -9.37 -23.41 29.57
C VAL A 145 -9.25 -22.06 30.28
N ARG A 146 -8.07 -21.45 30.16
CA ARG A 146 -7.74 -20.07 30.52
C ARG A 146 -7.17 -19.38 29.28
N GLY A 147 -8.03 -19.24 28.29
CA GLY A 147 -7.67 -18.85 26.94
C GLY A 147 -8.91 -18.45 26.16
N THR A 148 -8.70 -17.59 25.18
CA THR A 148 -9.77 -16.94 24.44
C THR A 148 -10.26 -17.77 23.27
N GLU A 149 -9.50 -18.69 22.68
CA GLU A 149 -9.95 -19.48 21.51
C GLU A 149 -9.38 -20.92 21.45
N PHE A 150 -10.24 -21.91 21.18
CA PHE A 150 -9.87 -23.33 21.15
C PHE A 150 -10.91 -24.20 20.43
N GLY A 151 -10.47 -25.36 19.93
CA GLY A 151 -11.34 -26.41 19.38
C GLY A 151 -11.25 -27.70 20.20
N ILE A 152 -12.36 -28.44 20.31
CA ILE A 152 -12.42 -29.75 20.97
C ILE A 152 -13.23 -30.70 20.09
N GLU A 153 -12.65 -31.86 19.79
CA GLU A 153 -13.26 -32.94 19.01
C GLU A 153 -13.32 -34.22 19.87
N VAL A 154 -14.45 -34.91 19.85
CA VAL A 154 -14.67 -36.22 20.50
C VAL A 154 -15.12 -37.20 19.42
N LYS A 155 -14.23 -38.15 19.11
CA LYS A 155 -14.45 -39.19 18.10
C LYS A 155 -15.42 -40.27 18.60
N GLY A 156 -15.90 -41.11 17.68
CA GLY A 156 -16.83 -42.20 17.97
C GLY A 156 -16.29 -43.32 18.88
N ASP A 157 -14.97 -43.40 19.08
CA ASP A 157 -14.31 -44.26 20.07
C ASP A 157 -14.09 -43.58 21.43
N GLY A 158 -14.51 -42.32 21.57
CA GLY A 158 -14.27 -41.47 22.74
C GLY A 158 -12.89 -40.80 22.78
N GLU A 159 -12.01 -40.99 21.78
CA GLU A 159 -10.77 -40.22 21.70
C GLU A 159 -11.08 -38.73 21.61
N THR A 160 -10.54 -37.97 22.56
CA THR A 160 -10.72 -36.53 22.68
C THR A 160 -9.48 -35.81 22.19
N ILE A 161 -9.67 -34.82 21.32
CA ILE A 161 -8.62 -33.97 20.76
C ILE A 161 -8.94 -32.51 21.11
N LEU A 162 -8.06 -31.89 21.89
CA LEU A 162 -8.00 -30.46 22.17
C LEU A 162 -7.04 -29.79 21.19
N SER A 163 -7.50 -28.73 20.51
CA SER A 163 -6.68 -27.88 19.64
C SER A 163 -6.67 -26.46 20.21
N MET A 164 -5.54 -26.00 20.74
CA MET A 164 -5.47 -24.66 21.33
C MET A 164 -5.08 -23.63 20.27
N LEU A 165 -5.93 -22.61 20.11
CA LEU A 165 -5.69 -21.50 19.20
C LEU A 165 -5.11 -20.33 20.00
N GLU A 166 -5.84 -19.75 20.95
CA GLU A 166 -5.35 -18.65 21.81
C GLU A 166 -5.45 -18.96 23.32
N GLY A 167 -4.35 -18.72 24.04
CA GLY A 167 -4.24 -18.90 25.50
C GLY A 167 -3.71 -20.27 25.94
N VAL A 168 -4.13 -20.75 27.11
CA VAL A 168 -3.66 -22.01 27.70
C VAL A 168 -4.82 -22.82 28.29
N ALA A 169 -4.78 -24.15 28.17
CA ALA A 169 -5.73 -25.08 28.77
C ALA A 169 -5.02 -26.23 29.49
N GLU A 170 -5.54 -26.63 30.65
CA GLU A 170 -5.16 -27.87 31.32
C GLU A 170 -6.08 -29.00 30.86
N MET A 171 -5.53 -30.04 30.23
CA MET A 171 -6.23 -31.27 29.86
C MET A 171 -5.84 -32.37 30.85
N TYR A 172 -6.79 -32.94 31.57
CA TYR A 172 -6.52 -33.88 32.67
C TYR A 172 -7.58 -34.97 32.84
N ASN A 173 -7.16 -36.13 33.35
CA ASN A 173 -8.02 -37.22 33.78
C ASN A 173 -7.38 -37.96 34.98
N LYS A 174 -7.80 -39.19 35.29
CA LYS A 174 -7.26 -39.98 36.42
C LYS A 174 -5.86 -40.54 36.17
N GLN A 175 -5.40 -40.52 34.92
CA GLN A 175 -4.15 -41.13 34.46
C GLN A 175 -3.05 -40.10 34.19
N GLY A 176 -3.38 -38.83 33.99
CA GLY A 176 -2.41 -37.76 33.81
C GLY A 176 -3.00 -36.36 33.61
N ARG A 177 -2.11 -35.37 33.50
CA ARG A 177 -2.40 -33.97 33.21
C ARG A 177 -1.34 -33.40 32.27
N ILE A 178 -1.78 -32.63 31.28
CA ILE A 178 -0.92 -31.82 30.40
C ILE A 178 -1.42 -30.37 30.36
N SER A 179 -0.52 -29.43 30.08
CA SER A 179 -0.86 -28.04 29.77
C SER A 179 -0.62 -27.81 28.27
N VAL A 180 -1.65 -27.38 27.56
CA VAL A 180 -1.64 -27.12 26.10
C VAL A 180 -1.81 -25.62 25.89
N GLY A 181 -0.89 -25.00 25.16
CA GLY A 181 -0.91 -23.59 24.79
C GLY A 181 -1.21 -23.36 23.31
N ALA A 182 -1.28 -22.09 22.91
CA ALA A 182 -1.42 -21.64 21.52
C ALA A 182 -0.56 -22.45 20.52
N GLY A 183 -1.18 -22.97 19.46
CA GLY A 183 -0.53 -23.76 18.41
C GLY A 183 -0.26 -25.24 18.77
N GLU A 184 -0.55 -25.64 20.01
CA GLU A 184 -0.38 -27.02 20.47
C GLU A 184 -1.71 -27.80 20.45
N MET A 185 -1.59 -29.12 20.48
CA MET A 185 -2.69 -30.08 20.55
C MET A 185 -2.54 -30.95 21.81
N GLY A 186 -3.65 -31.30 22.44
CA GLY A 186 -3.72 -32.35 23.46
C GLY A 186 -4.62 -33.48 22.99
N THR A 187 -4.20 -34.73 23.16
CA THR A 187 -5.02 -35.90 22.85
C THR A 187 -5.16 -36.80 24.07
N ALA A 188 -6.35 -37.38 24.28
CA ALA A 188 -6.58 -38.36 25.34
C ALA A 188 -7.55 -39.44 24.85
N ARG A 189 -7.24 -40.71 25.14
CA ARG A 189 -8.14 -41.85 24.91
C ARG A 189 -8.83 -42.25 26.21
N PRO A 190 -10.06 -42.81 26.16
CA PRO A 190 -10.71 -43.33 27.36
C PRO A 190 -9.80 -44.31 28.10
N GLY A 191 -9.49 -44.02 29.37
CA GLY A 191 -8.61 -44.83 30.20
C GLY A 191 -7.09 -44.62 30.02
N GLY A 192 -6.64 -43.84 29.03
CA GLY A 192 -5.24 -43.48 28.80
C GLY A 192 -4.87 -42.11 29.40
N ALA A 193 -3.57 -41.86 29.62
CA ALA A 193 -3.09 -40.53 30.02
C ALA A 193 -3.14 -39.53 28.84
N PRO A 194 -3.39 -38.22 29.07
CA PRO A 194 -3.31 -37.21 28.02
C PRO A 194 -1.88 -37.02 27.49
N VAL A 195 -1.74 -36.78 26.19
CA VAL A 195 -0.47 -36.59 25.48
C VAL A 195 -0.50 -35.27 24.70
N LYS A 196 0.61 -34.54 24.66
CA LYS A 196 0.76 -33.31 23.84
C LYS A 196 1.32 -33.64 22.45
N SER A 197 0.83 -32.93 21.43
CA SER A 197 1.39 -32.86 20.07
C SER A 197 1.29 -31.42 19.53
N PHE A 198 1.72 -31.16 18.29
CA PHE A 198 1.73 -29.83 17.67
C PHE A 198 0.77 -29.75 16.47
N LEU A 199 0.08 -28.62 16.29
CA LEU A 199 -1.13 -28.50 15.46
C LEU A 199 -0.86 -28.06 14.00
N VAL A 200 0.05 -28.76 13.29
CA VAL A 200 0.49 -28.47 11.89
C VAL A 200 1.46 -27.27 11.78
N ARG A 201 2.25 -27.24 10.70
CA ARG A 201 3.17 -26.12 10.36
C ARG A 201 2.42 -25.06 9.53
N PRO A 202 2.58 -23.76 9.80
CA PRO A 202 1.89 -22.70 9.07
C PRO A 202 2.46 -22.43 7.66
N GLU A 203 3.50 -23.16 7.23
CA GLU A 203 4.18 -22.96 5.95
C GLU A 203 3.37 -23.39 4.72
N ASP A 204 2.28 -24.15 4.91
CA ASP A 204 1.63 -24.97 3.89
C ASP A 204 0.11 -24.73 3.74
N ALA A 205 -0.35 -23.48 3.89
CA ALA A 205 -1.76 -23.11 3.69
C ALA A 205 -1.93 -22.08 2.56
N VAL A 206 -2.62 -22.45 1.49
CA VAL A 206 -3.02 -21.53 0.40
C VAL A 206 -4.26 -20.77 0.86
N GLN A 207 -4.06 -19.75 1.71
CA GLN A 207 -5.08 -19.06 2.52
C GLN A 207 -6.27 -18.44 1.74
N TRP A 208 -6.20 -18.39 0.41
CA TRP A 208 -7.21 -17.84 -0.50
C TRP A 208 -8.01 -18.89 -1.28
N SER A 209 -7.61 -20.16 -1.21
CA SER A 209 -8.26 -21.27 -1.91
C SER A 209 -9.26 -22.04 -1.03
N LEU A 210 -9.50 -21.58 0.21
CA LEU A 210 -10.22 -22.29 1.27
C LEU A 210 -11.71 -22.61 0.99
N LEU A 211 -12.24 -22.22 -0.17
CA LEU A 211 -13.60 -22.47 -0.60
C LEU A 211 -13.61 -23.32 -1.88
N TYR A 212 -14.11 -24.55 -1.76
CA TYR A 212 -14.41 -25.40 -2.92
C TYR A 212 -15.53 -24.79 -3.77
N PRO A 213 -15.56 -25.03 -5.10
CA PRO A 213 -16.64 -24.53 -5.95
C PRO A 213 -17.99 -25.10 -5.48
N LYS A 214 -19.02 -24.24 -5.42
CA LYS A 214 -20.39 -24.67 -5.08
C LYS A 214 -21.01 -25.56 -6.18
N GLU A 215 -20.63 -25.36 -7.44
CA GLU A 215 -21.00 -26.18 -8.60
C GLU A 215 -19.83 -26.36 -9.59
N THR A 216 -19.80 -27.47 -10.32
CA THR A 216 -18.96 -27.64 -11.53
C THR A 216 -19.65 -27.03 -12.76
N SER A 217 -18.90 -26.69 -13.82
CA SER A 217 -19.51 -26.12 -15.03
C SER A 217 -20.49 -27.11 -15.69
N LEU A 218 -21.73 -26.66 -15.93
CA LEU A 218 -22.76 -27.50 -16.55
C LEU A 218 -22.37 -27.95 -17.97
N ARG A 219 -21.56 -27.16 -18.68
CA ARG A 219 -21.09 -27.49 -20.05
C ARG A 219 -20.12 -28.67 -20.11
N ASP A 220 -19.54 -29.09 -18.99
CA ASP A 220 -18.68 -30.29 -18.97
C ASP A 220 -19.50 -31.60 -18.82
N TYR A 221 -20.82 -31.52 -18.65
CA TYR A 221 -21.73 -32.66 -18.76
C TYR A 221 -22.20 -32.81 -20.21
N VAL A 222 -21.45 -33.62 -20.98
CA VAL A 222 -21.52 -33.75 -22.44
C VAL A 222 -22.17 -35.09 -22.83
N PHE A 223 -23.10 -35.10 -23.79
CA PHE A 223 -23.79 -36.33 -24.22
C PHE A 223 -23.01 -37.16 -25.24
N ILE A 224 -22.30 -36.51 -26.18
CA ILE A 224 -21.68 -37.16 -27.35
C ILE A 224 -20.23 -36.72 -27.51
N SER A 225 -19.95 -35.42 -27.55
CA SER A 225 -18.59 -34.87 -27.74
C SER A 225 -18.55 -33.37 -27.48
N PHE A 226 -17.40 -32.82 -27.09
CA PHE A 226 -17.19 -31.36 -27.04
C PHE A 226 -16.64 -30.79 -28.37
N GLU A 227 -16.39 -31.60 -29.40
CA GLU A 227 -15.72 -31.18 -30.65
C GLU A 227 -16.68 -30.51 -31.66
N PRO A 228 -16.70 -29.17 -31.83
CA PRO A 228 -17.80 -28.51 -32.56
C PRO A 228 -17.81 -28.80 -34.06
N LYS A 229 -16.67 -29.15 -34.66
CA LYS A 229 -16.57 -29.60 -36.06
C LYS A 229 -17.21 -30.98 -36.25
N ARG A 230 -16.98 -31.90 -35.32
CA ARG A 230 -17.52 -33.26 -35.35
C ARG A 230 -19.03 -33.26 -35.08
N LEU A 231 -19.46 -32.53 -34.05
CA LEU A 231 -20.87 -32.32 -33.74
C LEU A 231 -21.64 -31.74 -34.94
N LYS A 232 -21.13 -30.69 -35.61
CA LYS A 232 -21.76 -30.11 -36.81
C LYS A 232 -21.79 -31.06 -38.01
N GLY A 233 -20.86 -32.01 -38.10
CA GLY A 233 -20.92 -33.10 -39.08
C GLY A 233 -22.05 -34.08 -38.78
N LEU A 234 -22.07 -34.61 -37.55
CA LEU A 234 -23.09 -35.56 -37.07
C LEU A 234 -24.50 -34.95 -37.05
N LEU A 235 -24.63 -33.65 -36.80
CA LEU A 235 -25.90 -32.93 -36.83
C LEU A 235 -26.46 -32.90 -38.25
N ARG A 236 -25.66 -32.46 -39.24
CA ARG A 236 -26.06 -32.46 -40.67
C ARG A 236 -26.42 -33.86 -41.18
N GLU A 237 -25.69 -34.89 -40.74
CA GLU A 237 -26.02 -36.30 -41.03
C GLU A 237 -27.38 -36.67 -40.46
N THR A 238 -27.62 -36.37 -39.18
CA THR A 238 -28.88 -36.68 -38.48
C THR A 238 -30.08 -35.92 -39.10
N GLU A 239 -29.87 -34.65 -39.46
CA GLU A 239 -30.88 -33.80 -40.10
C GLU A 239 -31.23 -34.28 -41.51
N ALA A 240 -30.24 -34.62 -42.34
CA ALA A 240 -30.48 -35.16 -43.68
C ALA A 240 -31.20 -36.53 -43.67
N ILE A 241 -31.06 -37.31 -42.58
CA ILE A 241 -31.83 -38.56 -42.39
C ILE A 241 -33.28 -38.24 -41.97
N LEU A 242 -33.49 -37.30 -41.04
CA LEU A 242 -34.84 -36.84 -40.63
C LEU A 242 -35.62 -36.22 -41.80
N GLU A 243 -34.99 -35.37 -42.62
CA GLU A 243 -35.59 -34.78 -43.83
C GLU A 243 -36.03 -35.85 -44.85
N LYS A 244 -35.30 -36.96 -44.95
CA LYS A 244 -35.55 -38.02 -45.93
C LYS A 244 -36.55 -39.08 -45.45
N ASN A 245 -36.53 -39.41 -44.17
CA ASN A 245 -37.27 -40.54 -43.60
C ASN A 245 -38.49 -40.13 -42.76
N GLY A 246 -38.63 -38.84 -42.42
CA GLY A 246 -39.65 -38.33 -41.52
C GLY A 246 -39.19 -38.28 -40.05
N LEU A 247 -40.12 -37.87 -39.18
CA LEU A 247 -39.86 -37.72 -37.74
C LEU A 247 -39.69 -39.09 -37.06
N ASP A 248 -38.51 -39.34 -36.50
CA ASP A 248 -38.18 -40.52 -35.70
C ASP A 248 -37.71 -40.06 -34.30
N PRO A 249 -38.25 -40.63 -33.21
CA PRO A 249 -37.92 -40.18 -31.85
C PRO A 249 -36.44 -40.38 -31.50
N THR A 250 -35.81 -41.45 -31.96
CA THR A 250 -34.39 -41.75 -31.69
C THR A 250 -33.47 -40.72 -32.36
N LEU A 251 -33.77 -40.36 -33.62
CA LEU A 251 -33.03 -39.35 -34.36
C LEU A 251 -33.33 -37.93 -33.83
N LEU A 252 -34.53 -37.65 -33.33
CA LEU A 252 -34.86 -36.40 -32.65
C LEU A 252 -34.11 -36.27 -31.31
N VAL A 253 -34.00 -37.33 -30.51
CA VAL A 253 -33.13 -37.37 -29.33
C VAL A 253 -31.66 -37.20 -29.70
N ARG A 254 -31.16 -37.88 -30.74
CA ARG A 254 -29.79 -37.71 -31.24
C ARG A 254 -29.54 -36.26 -31.68
N LYS A 255 -30.49 -35.64 -32.38
CA LYS A 255 -30.45 -34.22 -32.77
C LYS A 255 -30.45 -33.31 -31.54
N GLY A 256 -31.32 -33.55 -30.55
CA GLY A 256 -31.35 -32.82 -29.28
C GLY A 256 -30.02 -32.87 -28.52
N LYS A 257 -29.42 -34.07 -28.38
CA LYS A 257 -28.09 -34.27 -27.75
C LYS A 257 -26.97 -33.54 -28.52
N LEU A 258 -26.97 -33.59 -29.85
CA LEU A 258 -26.00 -32.87 -30.69
C LEU A 258 -26.17 -31.34 -30.61
N LEU A 259 -27.39 -30.84 -30.51
CA LEU A 259 -27.70 -29.41 -30.35
C LEU A 259 -27.35 -28.91 -28.94
N TYR A 260 -27.55 -29.74 -27.92
CA TYR A 260 -27.11 -29.48 -26.55
C TYR A 260 -25.58 -29.35 -26.47
N ASP A 261 -24.83 -30.34 -26.98
CA ASP A 261 -23.36 -30.29 -27.00
C ASP A 261 -22.81 -29.10 -27.84
N LEU A 262 -23.62 -28.53 -28.74
CA LEU A 262 -23.34 -27.32 -29.52
C LEU A 262 -23.80 -26.00 -28.86
N ALA A 263 -24.38 -26.05 -27.65
CA ALA A 263 -24.98 -24.93 -26.93
C ALA A 263 -26.17 -24.23 -27.64
N PHE A 264 -26.89 -24.94 -28.51
CA PHE A 264 -28.12 -24.47 -29.16
C PHE A 264 -29.36 -24.87 -28.34
N TRP A 265 -29.44 -24.38 -27.10
CA TRP A 265 -30.36 -24.85 -26.06
C TRP A 265 -31.84 -24.88 -26.49
N ASP A 266 -32.36 -23.84 -27.14
CA ASP A 266 -33.77 -23.79 -27.54
C ASP A 266 -34.10 -24.78 -28.66
N GLN A 267 -33.15 -25.01 -29.58
CA GLN A 267 -33.30 -26.01 -30.64
C GLN A 267 -33.22 -27.43 -30.06
N ALA A 268 -32.35 -27.65 -29.06
CA ALA A 268 -32.32 -28.89 -28.30
C ALA A 268 -33.64 -29.11 -27.53
N ARG A 269 -34.18 -28.07 -26.87
CA ARG A 269 -35.48 -28.10 -26.20
C ARG A 269 -36.62 -28.49 -27.15
N SER A 270 -36.62 -27.95 -28.36
CA SER A 270 -37.59 -28.31 -29.41
C SER A 270 -37.44 -29.78 -29.80
N ALA A 271 -36.24 -30.22 -30.18
CA ALA A 271 -35.99 -31.60 -30.62
C ALA A 271 -36.34 -32.64 -29.55
N PHE A 272 -36.04 -32.38 -28.27
CA PHE A 272 -36.44 -33.27 -27.17
C PHE A 272 -37.95 -33.24 -26.89
N ARG A 273 -38.62 -32.07 -27.00
CA ARG A 273 -40.10 -31.99 -26.87
C ARG A 273 -40.80 -32.68 -28.05
N GLU A 274 -40.27 -32.56 -29.26
CA GLU A 274 -40.74 -33.27 -30.46
C GLU A 274 -40.59 -34.80 -30.29
N ALA A 275 -39.46 -35.27 -29.75
CA ALA A 275 -39.29 -36.68 -29.40
C ALA A 275 -40.33 -37.15 -28.36
N LEU A 276 -40.62 -36.36 -27.33
CA LEU A 276 -41.61 -36.68 -26.29
C LEU A 276 -43.07 -36.63 -26.80
N ILE A 277 -43.37 -35.93 -27.90
CA ILE A 277 -44.69 -36.00 -28.54
C ILE A 277 -44.89 -37.37 -29.21
N LEU A 278 -43.82 -37.99 -29.71
CA LEU A 278 -43.84 -39.32 -30.32
C LEU A 278 -43.68 -40.45 -29.29
N GLU A 279 -42.87 -40.25 -28.27
CA GLU A 279 -42.58 -41.21 -27.19
C GLU A 279 -42.64 -40.52 -25.81
N PRO A 280 -43.83 -40.38 -25.18
CA PRO A 280 -44.03 -39.56 -23.98
C PRO A 280 -43.23 -39.92 -22.71
N ASN A 281 -42.62 -41.11 -22.69
CA ASN A 281 -41.80 -41.62 -21.59
C ASN A 281 -40.33 -41.85 -22.02
N SER A 282 -39.87 -41.24 -23.12
CA SER A 282 -38.51 -41.41 -23.61
C SER A 282 -37.49 -40.90 -22.59
N ALA A 283 -36.83 -41.84 -21.90
CA ALA A 283 -35.92 -41.55 -20.79
C ALA A 283 -34.78 -40.59 -21.20
N GLU A 284 -34.24 -40.77 -22.40
CA GLU A 284 -33.18 -39.91 -22.95
C GLU A 284 -33.67 -38.50 -23.32
N ALA A 285 -34.93 -38.34 -23.70
CA ALA A 285 -35.50 -37.02 -24.03
C ALA A 285 -35.85 -36.23 -22.76
N LEU A 286 -36.35 -36.91 -21.72
CA LEU A 286 -36.55 -36.33 -20.38
C LEU A 286 -35.20 -35.91 -19.77
N GLU A 287 -34.19 -36.79 -19.82
CA GLU A 287 -32.82 -36.46 -19.41
C GLU A 287 -32.26 -35.25 -20.17
N GLY A 288 -32.46 -35.21 -21.50
CA GLY A 288 -32.10 -34.08 -22.35
C GLY A 288 -32.78 -32.76 -21.96
N LEU A 289 -34.09 -32.78 -21.70
CA LEU A 289 -34.81 -31.60 -21.21
C LEU A 289 -34.35 -31.16 -19.83
N GLY A 290 -34.10 -32.10 -18.91
CA GLY A 290 -33.59 -31.76 -17.58
C GLY A 290 -32.26 -31.01 -17.64
N TRP A 291 -31.35 -31.42 -18.53
CA TRP A 291 -30.08 -30.73 -18.74
C TRP A 291 -30.23 -29.39 -19.48
N VAL A 292 -31.12 -29.28 -20.47
CA VAL A 292 -31.46 -27.97 -21.10
C VAL A 292 -32.07 -26.99 -20.08
N ALA A 293 -32.92 -27.49 -19.18
CA ALA A 293 -33.52 -26.70 -18.12
C ALA A 293 -32.46 -26.18 -17.14
N LEU A 294 -31.53 -27.03 -16.67
CA LEU A 294 -30.38 -26.62 -15.85
C LEU A 294 -29.49 -25.56 -16.54
N GLN A 295 -29.21 -25.68 -17.84
CA GLN A 295 -28.42 -24.71 -18.60
C GLN A 295 -29.16 -23.36 -18.77
N THR A 296 -30.49 -23.37 -18.84
CA THR A 296 -31.32 -22.16 -18.99
C THR A 296 -31.84 -21.59 -17.66
N GLY A 297 -31.45 -22.20 -16.53
CA GLY A 297 -31.77 -21.74 -15.17
C GLY A 297 -33.10 -22.25 -14.60
N ASP A 298 -33.92 -22.95 -15.40
CA ASP A 298 -35.20 -23.50 -14.94
C ASP A 298 -34.97 -24.76 -14.09
N THR A 299 -34.89 -24.55 -12.77
CA THR A 299 -34.63 -25.62 -11.81
C THR A 299 -35.87 -26.49 -11.56
N GLU A 300 -37.09 -25.98 -11.83
CA GLU A 300 -38.32 -26.75 -11.65
C GLU A 300 -38.62 -27.64 -12.87
N GLU A 301 -38.43 -27.14 -14.10
CA GLU A 301 -38.44 -27.99 -15.31
C GLU A 301 -37.35 -29.07 -15.22
N ALA A 302 -36.19 -28.76 -14.65
CA ALA A 302 -35.14 -29.76 -14.42
C ALA A 302 -35.59 -30.87 -13.45
N LEU A 303 -36.15 -30.51 -12.29
CA LEU A 303 -36.63 -31.48 -11.29
C LEU A 303 -37.76 -32.36 -11.82
N GLU A 304 -38.73 -31.79 -12.54
CA GLU A 304 -39.84 -32.58 -13.10
C GLU A 304 -39.33 -33.59 -14.13
N ASN A 305 -38.48 -33.15 -15.07
CA ASN A 305 -37.98 -34.03 -16.13
C ASN A 305 -37.07 -35.13 -15.59
N PHE A 306 -36.09 -34.79 -14.73
CA PHE A 306 -35.21 -35.82 -14.15
C PHE A 306 -35.97 -36.80 -13.24
N GLY A 307 -36.95 -36.32 -12.47
CA GLY A 307 -37.80 -37.18 -11.62
C GLY A 307 -38.67 -38.17 -12.40
N ARG A 308 -38.87 -37.96 -13.70
CA ARG A 308 -39.61 -38.86 -14.60
C ARG A 308 -38.73 -39.88 -15.35
N VAL A 309 -37.40 -39.75 -15.32
CA VAL A 309 -36.48 -40.65 -16.05
C VAL A 309 -36.50 -42.05 -15.44
N THR A 310 -37.04 -43.03 -16.16
CA THR A 310 -37.13 -44.43 -15.73
C THR A 310 -36.69 -45.40 -16.85
N PRO A 311 -35.77 -46.35 -16.58
CA PRO A 311 -34.93 -46.46 -15.40
C PRO A 311 -33.98 -45.25 -15.25
N ALA A 312 -33.61 -44.93 -14.00
CA ALA A 312 -32.68 -43.83 -13.73
C ALA A 312 -31.26 -44.14 -14.24
N THR A 313 -30.55 -43.11 -14.71
CA THR A 313 -29.22 -43.23 -15.32
C THR A 313 -28.17 -42.51 -14.46
N GLU A 314 -26.88 -42.71 -14.77
CA GLU A 314 -25.80 -41.90 -14.21
C GLU A 314 -25.99 -40.40 -14.49
N MET A 315 -26.54 -40.05 -15.65
CA MET A 315 -26.66 -38.67 -16.12
C MET A 315 -27.93 -37.97 -15.60
N SER A 316 -29.03 -38.71 -15.40
CA SER A 316 -30.25 -38.17 -14.79
C SER A 316 -30.14 -38.04 -13.27
N LEU A 317 -29.46 -38.96 -12.58
CA LEU A 317 -29.23 -38.85 -11.13
C LEU A 317 -28.23 -37.73 -10.78
N ALA A 318 -27.18 -37.53 -11.60
CA ALA A 318 -26.30 -36.37 -11.46
C ALA A 318 -27.07 -35.05 -11.68
N GLY A 319 -27.91 -34.97 -12.71
CA GLY A 319 -28.74 -33.79 -13.00
C GLY A 319 -29.78 -33.51 -11.92
N LEU A 320 -30.44 -34.54 -11.42
CA LEU A 320 -31.39 -34.46 -10.29
C LEU A 320 -30.69 -33.93 -9.02
N SER A 321 -29.47 -34.39 -8.74
CA SER A 321 -28.67 -33.89 -7.62
C SER A 321 -28.32 -32.40 -7.77
N VAL A 322 -27.87 -31.95 -8.95
CA VAL A 322 -27.63 -30.52 -9.22
C VAL A 322 -28.91 -29.69 -9.05
N ALA A 323 -30.04 -30.18 -9.55
CA ALA A 323 -31.33 -29.49 -9.45
C ALA A 323 -31.84 -29.39 -7.99
N LEU A 324 -31.69 -30.46 -7.20
CA LEU A 324 -32.01 -30.47 -5.76
C LEU A 324 -31.09 -29.53 -4.98
N TYR A 325 -29.79 -29.51 -5.27
CA TYR A 325 -28.84 -28.58 -4.67
C TYR A 325 -29.24 -27.11 -4.94
N ARG A 326 -29.56 -26.78 -6.20
CA ARG A 326 -30.06 -25.43 -6.59
C ARG A 326 -31.37 -25.03 -5.93
N LYS A 327 -32.24 -25.99 -5.62
CA LYS A 327 -33.48 -25.77 -4.85
C LYS A 327 -33.23 -25.59 -3.34
N GLY A 328 -31.99 -25.71 -2.88
CA GLY A 328 -31.62 -25.59 -1.47
C GLY A 328 -31.87 -26.86 -0.66
N LEU A 329 -31.86 -28.03 -1.30
CA LEU A 329 -32.10 -29.35 -0.69
C LEU A 329 -30.84 -30.23 -0.79
N PRO A 330 -29.70 -29.86 -0.14
CA PRO A 330 -28.43 -30.52 -0.34
C PRO A 330 -28.39 -31.95 0.24
N GLU A 331 -29.09 -32.24 1.33
CA GLU A 331 -29.19 -33.60 1.88
C GLU A 331 -29.84 -34.55 0.87
N ALA A 332 -30.99 -34.18 0.32
CA ALA A 332 -31.67 -34.93 -0.74
C ALA A 332 -30.80 -35.07 -2.00
N ALA A 333 -30.03 -34.02 -2.34
CA ALA A 333 -29.07 -34.07 -3.45
C ALA A 333 -27.96 -35.12 -3.24
N LEU A 334 -27.52 -35.38 -1.99
CA LEU A 334 -26.59 -36.48 -1.68
C LEU A 334 -27.32 -37.84 -1.64
N GLU A 335 -28.51 -37.92 -1.04
CA GLU A 335 -29.27 -39.18 -0.95
C GLU A 335 -29.54 -39.80 -2.33
N VAL A 336 -29.84 -38.96 -3.33
CA VAL A 336 -29.99 -39.35 -4.74
C VAL A 336 -28.69 -39.97 -5.30
N LEU A 337 -27.53 -39.37 -5.00
CA LEU A 337 -26.23 -39.86 -5.49
C LEU A 337 -25.79 -41.14 -4.78
N ASP A 338 -25.85 -41.17 -3.45
CA ASP A 338 -25.50 -42.35 -2.66
C ASP A 338 -26.49 -43.50 -2.94
N GLY A 339 -27.76 -43.21 -3.26
CA GLY A 339 -28.74 -44.17 -3.79
C GLY A 339 -28.40 -44.66 -5.20
N GLY A 340 -27.93 -43.78 -6.08
CA GLY A 340 -27.38 -44.11 -7.39
C GLY A 340 -26.15 -45.02 -7.30
N LEU A 341 -25.18 -44.70 -6.44
CA LEU A 341 -23.97 -45.51 -6.21
C LEU A 341 -24.29 -46.91 -5.67
N ARG A 342 -25.34 -47.03 -4.82
CA ARG A 342 -25.85 -48.33 -4.34
C ARG A 342 -26.57 -49.15 -5.41
N SER A 343 -27.12 -48.55 -6.47
CA SER A 343 -27.99 -49.22 -7.44
C SER A 343 -27.37 -49.41 -8.83
N LEU A 344 -26.55 -48.46 -9.29
CA LEU A 344 -25.84 -48.48 -10.58
C LEU A 344 -24.34 -48.83 -10.45
N GLY A 345 -23.87 -49.02 -9.22
CA GLY A 345 -22.46 -49.21 -8.85
C GLY A 345 -21.66 -47.91 -8.80
N PRO A 346 -20.34 -47.98 -8.56
CA PRO A 346 -19.46 -46.82 -8.67
C PRO A 346 -19.45 -46.31 -10.12
N ARG A 347 -19.71 -45.00 -10.28
CA ARG A 347 -19.92 -44.35 -11.58
C ARG A 347 -19.21 -43.00 -11.60
N PRO A 348 -18.40 -42.67 -12.63
CA PRO A 348 -17.54 -41.49 -12.63
C PRO A 348 -18.25 -40.18 -12.27
N LEU A 349 -19.42 -39.90 -12.85
CA LEU A 349 -20.14 -38.65 -12.60
C LEU A 349 -20.84 -38.65 -11.23
N LEU A 350 -21.39 -39.80 -10.79
CA LEU A 350 -22.00 -39.91 -9.45
C LEU A 350 -20.96 -39.79 -8.34
N LEU A 351 -19.79 -40.41 -8.51
CA LEU A 351 -18.65 -40.28 -7.59
C LEU A 351 -18.14 -38.83 -7.56
N THR A 352 -18.00 -38.19 -8.73
CA THR A 352 -17.52 -36.80 -8.81
C THR A 352 -18.49 -35.81 -8.16
N GLN A 353 -19.81 -35.98 -8.36
CA GLN A 353 -20.82 -35.12 -7.75
C GLN A 353 -21.03 -35.44 -6.25
N SER A 354 -20.87 -36.70 -5.81
CA SER A 354 -20.91 -37.07 -4.38
C SER A 354 -19.71 -36.45 -3.66
N ALA A 355 -18.52 -36.51 -4.28
CA ALA A 355 -17.32 -35.85 -3.80
C ALA A 355 -17.48 -34.34 -3.71
N LEU A 356 -18.11 -33.68 -4.70
CA LEU A 356 -18.38 -32.24 -4.67
C LEU A 356 -19.19 -31.84 -3.43
N LEU A 357 -20.31 -32.52 -3.15
CA LEU A 357 -21.13 -32.23 -1.97
C LEU A 357 -20.37 -32.55 -0.67
N ARG A 358 -19.62 -33.66 -0.62
CA ARG A 358 -18.75 -34.03 0.50
C ARG A 358 -17.69 -32.96 0.82
N LEU A 359 -17.07 -32.35 -0.20
CA LEU A 359 -16.13 -31.23 -0.03
C LEU A 359 -16.79 -30.02 0.63
N LEU A 360 -18.01 -29.67 0.23
CA LEU A 360 -18.76 -28.54 0.81
C LEU A 360 -19.14 -28.79 2.29
N TRP A 361 -19.31 -30.04 2.71
CA TRP A 361 -19.48 -30.41 4.12
C TRP A 361 -18.17 -30.62 4.90
N GLY A 362 -17.03 -30.81 4.21
CA GLY A 362 -15.70 -30.95 4.81
C GLY A 362 -15.11 -32.37 4.81
N ASP A 363 -15.77 -33.35 4.17
CA ASP A 363 -15.23 -34.71 3.96
C ASP A 363 -14.21 -34.72 2.80
N VAL A 364 -13.06 -34.08 3.01
CA VAL A 364 -12.00 -33.95 2.00
C VAL A 364 -11.37 -35.30 1.65
N ASN A 365 -11.22 -36.20 2.64
CA ASN A 365 -10.60 -37.50 2.42
C ASN A 365 -11.53 -38.45 1.64
N GLY A 366 -12.81 -38.53 2.00
CA GLY A 366 -13.80 -39.33 1.26
C GLY A 366 -13.99 -38.81 -0.16
N ALA A 367 -14.09 -37.49 -0.33
CA ALA A 367 -14.17 -36.86 -1.65
C ALA A 367 -12.92 -37.15 -2.51
N MET A 368 -11.70 -36.98 -1.97
CA MET A 368 -10.46 -37.27 -2.71
C MET A 368 -10.38 -38.74 -3.15
N GLY A 369 -10.81 -39.68 -2.30
CA GLY A 369 -10.91 -41.10 -2.66
C GLY A 369 -11.90 -41.35 -3.80
N GLN A 370 -13.11 -40.81 -3.72
CA GLN A 370 -14.12 -40.92 -4.78
C GLN A 370 -13.67 -40.30 -6.11
N LEU A 371 -12.93 -39.19 -6.08
CA LEU A 371 -12.40 -38.53 -7.30
C LEU A 371 -11.28 -39.34 -7.95
N GLN A 372 -10.44 -40.00 -7.16
CA GLN A 372 -9.42 -40.93 -7.65
C GLN A 372 -10.06 -42.21 -8.22
N GLU A 373 -11.09 -42.74 -7.58
CA GLU A 373 -11.90 -43.86 -8.10
C GLU A 373 -12.62 -43.48 -9.41
N ALA A 374 -13.26 -42.31 -9.46
CA ALA A 374 -13.92 -41.82 -10.67
C ALA A 374 -12.95 -41.76 -11.86
N ASN A 375 -11.76 -41.17 -11.66
CA ASN A 375 -10.75 -41.07 -12.69
C ASN A 375 -10.10 -42.41 -13.07
N SER A 376 -10.07 -43.40 -12.17
CA SER A 376 -9.57 -44.75 -12.51
C SER A 376 -10.57 -45.56 -13.36
N LEU A 377 -11.87 -45.29 -13.21
CA LEU A 377 -12.95 -45.87 -14.03
C LEU A 377 -13.05 -45.21 -15.41
N LYS A 378 -13.10 -43.87 -15.44
CA LYS A 378 -13.06 -43.05 -16.66
C LYS A 378 -12.73 -41.60 -16.28
N PRO A 379 -11.59 -41.04 -16.71
CA PRO A 379 -11.23 -39.65 -16.43
C PRO A 379 -12.33 -38.65 -16.79
N THR A 380 -12.62 -37.70 -15.90
CA THR A 380 -13.55 -36.60 -16.14
C THR A 380 -12.88 -35.25 -15.90
N VAL A 381 -13.35 -34.22 -16.62
CA VAL A 381 -12.82 -32.85 -16.53
C VAL A 381 -13.10 -32.29 -15.13
N GLN A 382 -14.31 -32.54 -14.64
CA GLN A 382 -14.79 -32.20 -13.31
C GLN A 382 -13.92 -32.84 -12.22
N ALA A 383 -13.57 -34.13 -12.34
CA ALA A 383 -12.79 -34.82 -11.31
C ALA A 383 -11.34 -34.30 -11.25
N TYR A 384 -10.68 -34.06 -12.38
CA TYR A 384 -9.37 -33.41 -12.38
C TYR A 384 -9.42 -31.96 -11.87
N GLY A 385 -10.46 -31.18 -12.21
CA GLY A 385 -10.66 -29.84 -11.68
C GLY A 385 -10.81 -29.83 -10.14
N LEU A 386 -11.61 -30.75 -9.59
CA LEU A 386 -11.77 -30.89 -8.13
C LEU A 386 -10.50 -31.42 -7.45
N LEU A 387 -9.75 -32.35 -8.05
CA LEU A 387 -8.44 -32.77 -7.53
C LEU A 387 -7.40 -31.64 -7.57
N SER A 388 -7.44 -30.76 -8.58
CA SER A 388 -6.64 -29.52 -8.58
C SER A 388 -7.00 -28.63 -7.40
N ASN A 389 -8.29 -28.38 -7.19
CA ASN A 389 -8.76 -27.50 -6.12
C ASN A 389 -8.48 -28.06 -4.71
N ILE A 390 -8.58 -29.38 -4.50
CA ILE A 390 -8.09 -30.04 -3.28
C ILE A 390 -6.58 -29.86 -3.13
N SER A 391 -5.81 -30.07 -4.20
CA SER A 391 -4.35 -29.91 -4.18
C SER A 391 -3.93 -28.47 -3.84
N LEU A 392 -4.68 -27.46 -4.31
CA LEU A 392 -4.49 -26.05 -3.92
C LEU A 392 -4.75 -25.84 -2.43
N VAL A 393 -5.88 -26.29 -1.89
CA VAL A 393 -6.20 -26.19 -0.45
C VAL A 393 -5.11 -26.84 0.43
N LEU A 394 -4.49 -27.91 -0.06
CA LEU A 394 -3.39 -28.62 0.61
C LEU A 394 -1.97 -28.08 0.28
N ASN A 395 -1.85 -26.92 -0.39
CA ASN A 395 -0.58 -26.32 -0.86
C ASN A 395 0.29 -27.20 -1.78
N GLN A 396 -0.28 -28.23 -2.38
CA GLN A 396 0.39 -29.13 -3.34
C GLN A 396 0.38 -28.49 -4.74
N LYS A 397 1.04 -27.33 -4.89
CA LYS A 397 0.98 -26.46 -6.07
C LYS A 397 1.35 -27.16 -7.38
N ASP A 398 2.41 -27.96 -7.39
CA ASP A 398 2.82 -28.75 -8.57
C ASP A 398 1.76 -29.78 -8.96
N GLN A 399 1.17 -30.44 -7.95
CA GLN A 399 0.13 -31.44 -8.14
C GLN A 399 -1.19 -30.82 -8.63
N ALA A 400 -1.53 -29.63 -8.14
CA ALA A 400 -2.64 -28.83 -8.65
C ALA A 400 -2.45 -28.45 -10.11
N LEU A 401 -1.26 -27.93 -10.46
CA LEU A 401 -0.92 -27.56 -11.84
C LEU A 401 -0.98 -28.78 -12.77
N ALA A 402 -0.48 -29.94 -12.35
CA ALA A 402 -0.59 -31.19 -13.11
C ALA A 402 -2.05 -31.62 -13.34
N TRP A 403 -2.90 -31.61 -12.30
CA TRP A 403 -4.31 -31.97 -12.46
C TRP A 403 -5.08 -30.97 -13.34
N ALA A 404 -4.84 -29.67 -13.18
CA ALA A 404 -5.47 -28.67 -14.03
C ALA A 404 -5.01 -28.75 -15.51
N GLN A 405 -3.75 -29.09 -15.76
CA GLN A 405 -3.25 -29.36 -17.10
C GLN A 405 -3.91 -30.59 -17.72
N GLU A 406 -4.07 -31.70 -16.96
CA GLU A 406 -4.81 -32.88 -17.44
C GLU A 406 -6.31 -32.59 -17.69
N ALA A 407 -6.95 -31.74 -16.87
CA ALA A 407 -8.32 -31.29 -17.11
C ALA A 407 -8.45 -30.52 -18.45
N VAL A 408 -7.56 -29.56 -18.71
CA VAL A 408 -7.54 -28.77 -19.97
C VAL A 408 -7.11 -29.62 -21.17
N LYS A 409 -6.27 -30.64 -20.97
CA LYS A 409 -5.87 -31.61 -22.01
C LYS A 409 -7.02 -32.57 -22.37
N LEU A 410 -7.85 -32.94 -21.39
CA LEU A 410 -9.02 -33.79 -21.57
C LEU A 410 -10.18 -33.05 -22.28
N ASN A 411 -10.41 -31.77 -21.96
CA ASN A 411 -11.30 -30.89 -22.73
C ASN A 411 -10.71 -29.47 -22.88
N PRO A 412 -10.04 -29.16 -24.01
CA PRO A 412 -9.47 -27.84 -24.27
C PRO A 412 -10.48 -26.69 -24.35
N LEU A 413 -11.77 -27.00 -24.48
CA LEU A 413 -12.89 -26.05 -24.57
C LEU A 413 -13.66 -25.92 -23.25
N SER A 414 -13.28 -26.66 -22.19
CA SER A 414 -13.87 -26.51 -20.86
C SER A 414 -13.53 -25.14 -20.28
N SER A 415 -14.55 -24.31 -20.07
CA SER A 415 -14.42 -23.09 -19.26
C SER A 415 -14.15 -23.41 -17.78
N GLY A 416 -14.61 -24.57 -17.30
CA GLY A 416 -14.29 -25.10 -15.96
C GLY A 416 -12.79 -25.29 -15.77
N ALA A 417 -12.19 -26.17 -16.56
CA ALA A 417 -10.77 -26.51 -16.48
C ALA A 417 -9.84 -25.31 -16.70
N ARG A 418 -10.23 -24.34 -17.53
CA ARG A 418 -9.48 -23.09 -17.74
C ARG A 418 -9.44 -22.21 -16.49
N VAL A 419 -10.49 -22.21 -15.66
CA VAL A 419 -10.49 -21.55 -14.34
C VAL A 419 -9.62 -22.31 -13.35
N ASP A 420 -9.75 -23.63 -13.28
CA ASP A 420 -8.97 -24.45 -12.35
C ASP A 420 -7.45 -24.38 -12.70
N LEU A 421 -7.11 -24.22 -13.99
CA LEU A 421 -5.75 -23.92 -14.47
C LEU A 421 -5.31 -22.49 -14.16
N ALA A 422 -6.22 -21.50 -14.26
CA ALA A 422 -5.90 -20.12 -13.89
C ALA A 422 -5.52 -20.02 -12.40
N TRP A 423 -6.26 -20.68 -11.51
CA TRP A 423 -5.91 -20.75 -10.08
C TRP A 423 -4.61 -21.52 -9.82
N ALA A 424 -4.35 -22.61 -10.55
CA ALA A 424 -3.07 -23.32 -10.44
C ALA A 424 -1.87 -22.46 -10.86
N LEU A 425 -1.96 -21.77 -12.00
CA LEU A 425 -0.93 -20.82 -12.47
C LEU A 425 -0.75 -19.64 -11.50
N GLN A 426 -1.84 -19.12 -10.94
CA GLN A 426 -1.82 -18.08 -9.92
C GLN A 426 -1.04 -18.54 -8.66
N SER A 427 -1.23 -19.78 -8.22
CA SER A 427 -0.50 -20.34 -7.08
C SER A 427 1.02 -20.44 -7.32
N HIS A 428 1.42 -20.60 -8.60
CA HIS A 428 2.79 -20.59 -9.10
C HIS A 428 3.31 -19.18 -9.46
N PHE A 429 2.61 -18.13 -9.03
CA PHE A 429 2.94 -16.72 -9.28
C PHE A 429 2.85 -16.27 -10.76
N ASP A 430 2.41 -17.12 -11.71
CA ASP A 430 2.16 -16.74 -13.10
C ASP A 430 0.80 -16.04 -13.25
N LEU A 431 0.73 -14.79 -12.78
CA LEU A 431 -0.48 -13.96 -12.91
C LEU A 431 -0.84 -13.65 -14.37
N GLN A 432 0.13 -13.60 -15.28
CA GLN A 432 -0.13 -13.34 -16.70
C GLN A 432 -0.79 -14.55 -17.36
N GLY A 433 -0.31 -15.76 -17.04
CA GLY A 433 -0.94 -17.01 -17.43
C GLY A 433 -2.30 -17.21 -16.78
N ALA A 434 -2.44 -16.95 -15.48
CA ALA A 434 -3.73 -16.99 -14.80
C ALA A 434 -4.75 -16.08 -15.48
N THR A 435 -4.39 -14.82 -15.74
CA THR A 435 -5.27 -13.83 -16.41
C THR A 435 -5.61 -14.26 -17.84
N ARG A 436 -4.64 -14.82 -18.58
CA ARG A 436 -4.84 -15.33 -19.95
C ARG A 436 -5.78 -16.54 -20.00
N GLU A 437 -5.62 -17.52 -19.12
CA GLU A 437 -6.49 -18.69 -19.10
C GLU A 437 -7.89 -18.35 -18.51
N ALA A 438 -7.98 -17.43 -17.55
CA ALA A 438 -9.26 -16.88 -17.08
C ALA A 438 -10.00 -16.10 -18.19
N ARG A 439 -9.29 -15.31 -19.01
CA ARG A 439 -9.89 -14.60 -20.16
C ARG A 439 -10.42 -15.58 -21.20
N LYS A 440 -9.64 -16.62 -21.55
CA LYS A 440 -10.12 -17.75 -22.40
C LYS A 440 -11.33 -18.48 -21.80
N ALA A 441 -11.41 -18.62 -20.47
CA ALA A 441 -12.57 -19.24 -19.83
C ALA A 441 -13.84 -18.42 -20.08
N VAL A 442 -13.77 -17.09 -20.00
CA VAL A 442 -14.89 -16.18 -20.31
C VAL A 442 -15.20 -16.17 -21.82
N GLU A 443 -14.19 -16.25 -22.69
CA GLU A 443 -14.38 -16.38 -24.15
C GLU A 443 -15.09 -17.69 -24.55
N LEU A 444 -14.80 -18.80 -23.87
CA LEU A 444 -15.41 -20.12 -24.11
C LEU A 444 -16.84 -20.24 -23.55
N ASP A 445 -17.12 -19.58 -22.43
CA ASP A 445 -18.47 -19.50 -21.85
C ASP A 445 -18.74 -18.12 -21.20
N PRO A 446 -19.32 -17.17 -21.96
CA PRO A 446 -19.67 -15.84 -21.45
C PRO A 446 -20.77 -15.83 -20.37
N ALA A 447 -21.37 -16.97 -20.02
CA ALA A 447 -22.30 -17.09 -18.90
C ALA A 447 -21.63 -17.60 -17.60
N HIS A 448 -20.39 -18.10 -17.65
CA HIS A 448 -19.74 -18.76 -16.52
C HIS A 448 -19.28 -17.77 -15.44
N ILE A 449 -20.13 -17.54 -14.43
CA ILE A 449 -19.93 -16.63 -13.30
C ILE A 449 -18.55 -16.82 -12.64
N ARG A 450 -18.14 -18.07 -12.36
CA ARG A 450 -16.84 -18.38 -11.72
C ARG A 450 -15.65 -17.92 -12.57
N ALA A 451 -15.74 -17.99 -13.90
CA ALA A 451 -14.71 -17.46 -14.80
C ALA A 451 -14.65 -15.93 -14.78
N LYS A 452 -15.81 -15.25 -14.89
CA LYS A 452 -15.87 -13.78 -14.81
C LYS A 452 -15.38 -13.25 -13.47
N MET A 453 -15.78 -13.86 -12.35
CA MET A 453 -15.31 -13.48 -11.02
C MET A 453 -13.81 -13.73 -10.83
N THR A 454 -13.26 -14.82 -11.38
CA THR A 454 -11.81 -15.08 -11.36
C THR A 454 -11.05 -14.03 -12.17
N LEU A 455 -11.51 -13.72 -13.39
CA LEU A 455 -10.91 -12.69 -14.23
C LEU A 455 -11.00 -11.29 -13.59
N ALA A 456 -12.15 -10.94 -13.01
CA ALA A 456 -12.34 -9.67 -12.31
C ALA A 456 -11.42 -9.53 -11.08
N ARG A 457 -11.26 -10.58 -10.28
CA ARG A 457 -10.32 -10.58 -9.14
C ARG A 457 -8.86 -10.46 -9.60
N LEU A 458 -8.47 -11.15 -10.68
CA LEU A 458 -7.12 -11.04 -11.26
C LEU A 458 -6.85 -9.64 -11.84
N LEU A 459 -7.83 -9.04 -12.54
CA LEU A 459 -7.73 -7.68 -13.07
C LEU A 459 -7.66 -6.64 -11.95
N PHE A 460 -8.48 -6.75 -10.90
CA PHE A 460 -8.41 -5.91 -9.72
C PHE A 460 -7.05 -6.06 -8.99
N GLY A 461 -6.57 -7.29 -8.83
CA GLY A 461 -5.22 -7.61 -8.30
C GLY A 461 -4.06 -7.18 -9.21
N ALA A 462 -4.34 -6.77 -10.45
CA ALA A 462 -3.38 -6.15 -11.37
C ALA A 462 -3.57 -4.62 -11.52
N GLY A 463 -4.59 -4.04 -10.89
CA GLY A 463 -4.91 -2.61 -10.90
C GLY A 463 -5.94 -2.16 -11.93
N TYR A 464 -6.46 -3.06 -12.77
CA TYR A 464 -7.41 -2.76 -13.87
C TYR A 464 -8.85 -2.65 -13.35
N VAL A 465 -9.08 -1.68 -12.46
CA VAL A 465 -10.36 -1.43 -11.76
C VAL A 465 -11.56 -1.33 -12.72
N PRO A 466 -11.52 -0.61 -13.87
CA PRO A 466 -12.68 -0.51 -14.76
C PRO A 466 -13.03 -1.82 -15.47
N GLU A 467 -12.05 -2.62 -15.92
CA GLU A 467 -12.31 -3.93 -16.54
C GLU A 467 -12.89 -4.91 -15.51
N ALA A 468 -12.38 -4.89 -14.27
CA ALA A 468 -12.88 -5.71 -13.18
C ALA A 468 -14.33 -5.34 -12.80
N GLU A 469 -14.66 -4.05 -12.80
CA GLU A 469 -16.01 -3.56 -12.53
C GLU A 469 -17.02 -3.99 -13.61
N GLY A 470 -16.70 -3.81 -14.90
CA GLY A 470 -17.58 -4.23 -15.99
C GLY A 470 -17.94 -5.72 -15.92
N LEU A 471 -16.95 -6.58 -15.63
CA LEU A 471 -17.17 -8.02 -15.42
C LEU A 471 -18.06 -8.32 -14.20
N VAL A 472 -17.94 -7.55 -13.13
CA VAL A 472 -18.80 -7.69 -11.93
C VAL A 472 -20.23 -7.23 -12.21
N GLU A 473 -20.43 -6.17 -12.99
CA GLU A 473 -21.76 -5.75 -13.43
C GLU A 473 -22.40 -6.77 -14.39
N GLU A 474 -21.62 -7.37 -15.30
CA GLU A 474 -22.07 -8.51 -16.10
C GLU A 474 -22.46 -9.73 -15.23
N VAL A 475 -21.71 -10.04 -14.17
CA VAL A 475 -22.09 -11.10 -13.22
C VAL A 475 -23.38 -10.76 -12.49
N LEU A 476 -23.57 -9.52 -12.04
CA LEU A 476 -24.79 -9.09 -11.35
C LEU A 476 -26.01 -9.03 -12.28
N MET A 477 -25.83 -8.83 -13.59
CA MET A 477 -26.90 -8.99 -14.58
C MET A 477 -27.27 -10.46 -14.82
N LEU A 478 -26.30 -11.38 -14.78
CA LEU A 478 -26.53 -12.83 -14.94
C LEU A 478 -27.09 -13.50 -13.67
N ASN A 479 -26.61 -13.09 -12.50
CA ASN A 479 -27.07 -13.55 -11.19
C ASN A 479 -27.06 -12.38 -10.17
N PRO A 480 -28.20 -11.67 -10.00
CA PRO A 480 -28.32 -10.59 -9.02
C PRO A 480 -28.11 -11.00 -7.55
N LYS A 481 -28.06 -12.30 -7.25
CA LYS A 481 -27.90 -12.86 -5.89
C LYS A 481 -26.50 -13.43 -5.62
N GLU A 482 -25.51 -13.17 -6.47
CA GLU A 482 -24.14 -13.64 -6.28
C GLU A 482 -23.42 -12.86 -5.15
N PRO A 483 -23.16 -13.43 -3.96
CA PRO A 483 -22.61 -12.68 -2.83
C PRO A 483 -21.19 -12.17 -3.11
N LEU A 484 -20.38 -12.97 -3.82
CA LEU A 484 -19.00 -12.63 -4.15
C LEU A 484 -18.92 -11.43 -5.12
N ALA A 485 -19.94 -11.24 -5.97
CA ALA A 485 -20.02 -10.11 -6.88
C ALA A 485 -20.38 -8.81 -6.15
N HIS A 486 -21.33 -8.85 -5.20
CA HIS A 486 -21.63 -7.71 -4.32
C HIS A 486 -20.42 -7.34 -3.43
N SER A 487 -19.72 -8.34 -2.87
CA SER A 487 -18.48 -8.16 -2.11
C SER A 487 -17.39 -7.49 -2.96
N LEU A 488 -17.08 -8.01 -4.15
CA LEU A 488 -16.07 -7.42 -5.04
C LEU A 488 -16.48 -6.02 -5.53
N LYS A 489 -17.78 -5.77 -5.80
CA LYS A 489 -18.30 -4.43 -6.10
C LYS A 489 -18.06 -3.47 -4.93
N GLY A 490 -18.21 -3.93 -3.68
CA GLY A 490 -17.85 -3.17 -2.48
C GLY A 490 -16.38 -2.74 -2.47
N TYR A 491 -15.43 -3.65 -2.74
CA TYR A 491 -14.01 -3.32 -2.80
C TYR A 491 -13.65 -2.38 -3.98
N LEU A 492 -14.26 -2.57 -5.14
CA LEU A 492 -14.10 -1.67 -6.30
C LEU A 492 -14.60 -0.25 -5.96
N LEU A 493 -15.77 -0.13 -5.33
CA LEU A 493 -16.33 1.15 -4.87
C LEU A 493 -15.45 1.81 -3.78
N LEU A 494 -14.90 1.05 -2.83
CA LEU A 494 -13.91 1.57 -1.87
C LEU A 494 -12.67 2.13 -2.56
N SER A 495 -12.16 1.45 -3.60
CA SER A 495 -10.96 1.89 -4.35
C SER A 495 -11.17 3.24 -5.05
N ARG A 496 -12.42 3.56 -5.43
CA ARG A 496 -12.84 4.86 -5.96
C ARG A 496 -13.42 5.84 -4.93
N GLY A 497 -13.24 5.59 -3.62
CA GLY A 497 -13.69 6.48 -2.55
C GLY A 497 -15.20 6.45 -2.25
N ARG A 498 -16.00 5.66 -2.97
CA ARG A 498 -17.48 5.57 -2.85
C ARG A 498 -17.91 4.74 -1.63
N THR A 499 -17.50 5.18 -0.43
CA THR A 499 -17.55 4.41 0.82
C THR A 499 -18.96 3.97 1.22
N ASP A 500 -19.97 4.85 1.10
CA ASP A 500 -21.36 4.48 1.43
C ASP A 500 -21.98 3.47 0.45
N ALA A 501 -21.65 3.58 -0.85
CA ALA A 501 -22.09 2.59 -1.83
C ALA A 501 -21.39 1.23 -1.61
N ALA A 502 -20.14 1.24 -1.11
CA ALA A 502 -19.44 0.03 -0.73
C ALA A 502 -20.05 -0.64 0.50
N LEU A 503 -20.40 0.13 1.55
CA LEU A 503 -21.12 -0.39 2.73
C LEU A 503 -22.41 -1.11 2.34
N ALA A 504 -23.20 -0.53 1.41
CA ALA A 504 -24.41 -1.17 0.91
C ALA A 504 -24.12 -2.49 0.15
N GLY A 505 -23.05 -2.55 -0.65
CA GLY A 505 -22.61 -3.77 -1.34
C GLY A 505 -22.19 -4.88 -0.38
N PHE A 506 -21.39 -4.57 0.64
CA PHE A 506 -21.00 -5.52 1.68
C PHE A 506 -22.21 -5.99 2.51
N GLN A 507 -23.14 -5.09 2.84
CA GLN A 507 -24.36 -5.43 3.58
C GLN A 507 -25.25 -6.40 2.79
N GLU A 508 -25.41 -6.21 1.47
CA GLU A 508 -26.17 -7.16 0.64
C GLU A 508 -25.43 -8.50 0.49
N ALA A 509 -24.10 -8.51 0.38
CA ALA A 509 -23.30 -9.73 0.37
C ALA A 509 -23.47 -10.55 1.67
N ILE A 510 -23.36 -9.91 2.84
CA ILE A 510 -23.60 -10.54 4.16
C ILE A 510 -25.04 -11.07 4.26
N LYS A 511 -26.03 -10.32 3.75
CA LYS A 511 -27.44 -10.71 3.72
C LYS A 511 -27.73 -11.91 2.80
N LEU A 512 -26.94 -12.10 1.75
CA LEU A 512 -27.05 -13.24 0.82
C LEU A 512 -26.31 -14.49 1.33
N ASP A 513 -25.14 -14.34 1.97
CA ASP A 513 -24.36 -15.45 2.55
C ASP A 513 -23.61 -15.00 3.82
N PRO A 514 -24.23 -15.10 5.02
CA PRO A 514 -23.64 -14.69 6.30
C PRO A 514 -22.44 -15.53 6.79
N SER A 515 -21.90 -16.42 5.97
CA SER A 515 -20.83 -17.35 6.35
C SER A 515 -19.43 -16.95 5.85
N GLN A 516 -19.33 -15.95 4.97
CA GLN A 516 -18.09 -15.53 4.31
C GLN A 516 -17.36 -14.44 5.11
N ALA A 517 -16.06 -14.57 5.38
CA ALA A 517 -15.33 -13.53 6.11
C ALA A 517 -15.06 -12.26 5.28
N GLU A 518 -14.90 -12.43 3.96
CA GLU A 518 -14.53 -11.34 3.03
C GLU A 518 -15.45 -10.10 3.10
N PRO A 519 -16.79 -10.19 3.03
CA PRO A 519 -17.64 -9.01 3.09
C PRO A 519 -17.73 -8.38 4.50
N HIS A 520 -17.57 -9.17 5.57
CA HIS A 520 -17.42 -8.64 6.93
C HIS A 520 -16.12 -7.82 7.07
N LEU A 521 -15.00 -8.32 6.53
CA LEU A 521 -13.75 -7.56 6.44
C LEU A 521 -13.95 -6.24 5.66
N GLY A 522 -14.64 -6.31 4.51
CA GLY A 522 -14.94 -5.14 3.67
C GLY A 522 -15.80 -4.09 4.40
N MET A 523 -16.85 -4.54 5.10
CA MET A 523 -17.72 -3.72 5.95
C MET A 523 -16.92 -3.01 7.06
N GLY A 524 -16.00 -3.73 7.70
CA GLY A 524 -15.12 -3.19 8.74
C GLY A 524 -14.10 -2.15 8.22
N ILE A 525 -13.49 -2.40 7.05
CA ILE A 525 -12.60 -1.45 6.36
C ILE A 525 -13.36 -0.16 5.99
N ALA A 526 -14.55 -0.31 5.40
CA ALA A 526 -15.40 0.81 5.02
C ALA A 526 -15.85 1.64 6.25
N SER A 527 -16.18 0.97 7.35
CA SER A 527 -16.55 1.60 8.62
C SER A 527 -15.37 2.36 9.25
N MET A 528 -14.14 1.81 9.20
CA MET A 528 -12.93 2.54 9.62
C MET A 528 -12.73 3.84 8.88
N ARG A 529 -12.97 3.85 7.56
CA ARG A 529 -12.84 5.05 6.71
C ARG A 529 -13.93 6.08 7.00
N LYS A 530 -15.17 5.63 7.19
CA LYS A 530 -16.31 6.47 7.60
C LYS A 530 -16.19 7.01 9.04
N GLY A 531 -15.37 6.37 9.87
CA GLY A 531 -15.07 6.77 11.24
C GLY A 531 -15.88 6.06 12.32
N ASP A 532 -16.77 5.12 11.96
CA ASP A 532 -17.45 4.26 12.94
C ASP A 532 -16.47 3.19 13.45
N THR A 533 -15.84 3.49 14.58
CA THR A 533 -14.77 2.65 15.14
C THR A 533 -15.29 1.41 15.86
N LEU A 534 -16.55 1.40 16.27
CA LEU A 534 -17.13 0.28 16.99
C LEU A 534 -17.55 -0.80 15.99
N LEU A 535 -18.38 -0.42 15.01
CA LEU A 535 -18.78 -1.32 13.93
C LEU A 535 -17.57 -1.85 13.16
N ALA A 536 -16.57 -0.99 12.90
CA ALA A 536 -15.29 -1.40 12.33
C ALA A 536 -14.62 -2.57 13.05
N LEU A 537 -14.48 -2.49 14.37
CA LEU A 537 -13.84 -3.54 15.16
C LEU A 537 -14.72 -4.78 15.25
N GLU A 538 -16.04 -4.63 15.39
CA GLU A 538 -16.99 -5.75 15.44
C GLU A 538 -16.98 -6.56 14.14
N GLU A 539 -16.99 -5.89 12.98
CA GLU A 539 -16.99 -6.52 11.66
C GLU A 539 -15.62 -7.15 11.29
N ILE A 540 -14.50 -6.51 11.61
CA ILE A 540 -13.17 -7.14 11.42
C ILE A 540 -12.99 -8.33 12.38
N LEU A 541 -13.50 -8.25 13.62
CA LEU A 541 -13.54 -9.40 14.52
C LEU A 541 -14.43 -10.52 13.97
N ALA A 542 -15.57 -10.21 13.35
CA ALA A 542 -16.40 -11.19 12.65
C ALA A 542 -15.64 -11.89 11.51
N ALA A 543 -14.85 -11.15 10.72
CA ALA A 543 -13.98 -11.77 9.71
C ALA A 543 -12.95 -12.74 10.32
N THR A 544 -12.26 -12.34 11.41
CA THR A 544 -11.34 -13.26 12.13
C THR A 544 -12.05 -14.47 12.75
N LEU A 545 -13.32 -14.36 13.11
CA LEU A 545 -14.15 -15.44 13.67
C LEU A 545 -14.61 -16.46 12.62
N LEU A 546 -14.94 -15.98 11.42
CA LEU A 546 -15.40 -16.83 10.32
C LEU A 546 -14.23 -17.60 9.70
N GLU A 547 -13.09 -16.94 9.51
CA GLU A 547 -11.88 -17.51 8.91
C GLU A 547 -10.62 -17.28 9.80
N PRO A 548 -10.51 -17.97 10.95
CA PRO A 548 -9.40 -17.82 11.92
C PRO A 548 -8.04 -18.39 11.44
N ARG A 549 -7.95 -18.82 10.18
CA ARG A 549 -6.73 -19.34 9.54
C ARG A 549 -6.17 -18.42 8.44
N VAL A 550 -6.82 -17.27 8.22
CA VAL A 550 -6.42 -16.30 7.20
C VAL A 550 -5.67 -15.16 7.88
N ALA A 551 -4.34 -15.10 7.69
CA ALA A 551 -3.47 -14.10 8.29
C ALA A 551 -3.92 -12.67 7.95
N LEU A 552 -4.44 -12.47 6.74
CA LEU A 552 -4.93 -11.17 6.25
C LEU A 552 -6.00 -10.54 7.18
N ASN A 553 -6.88 -11.35 7.77
CA ASN A 553 -7.92 -10.86 8.69
C ASN A 553 -7.28 -10.30 9.98
N PHE A 554 -6.27 -10.99 10.51
CA PHE A 554 -5.50 -10.54 11.66
C PHE A 554 -4.59 -9.33 11.33
N THR A 555 -4.05 -9.26 10.12
CA THR A 555 -3.31 -8.09 9.61
C THR A 555 -4.19 -6.84 9.61
N TYR A 556 -5.42 -6.92 9.11
CA TYR A 556 -6.36 -5.79 9.13
C TYR A 556 -6.90 -5.47 10.53
N LEU A 557 -7.05 -6.46 11.42
CA LEU A 557 -7.35 -6.21 12.83
C LEU A 557 -6.21 -5.44 13.53
N GLY A 558 -4.97 -5.87 13.32
CA GLY A 558 -3.78 -5.20 13.83
C GLY A 558 -3.66 -3.76 13.33
N LYS A 559 -3.92 -3.54 12.03
CA LYS A 559 -4.00 -2.20 11.44
C LYS A 559 -5.10 -1.34 12.09
N ALA A 560 -6.32 -1.87 12.22
CA ALA A 560 -7.44 -1.14 12.81
C ALA A 560 -7.12 -0.67 14.24
N LEU A 561 -6.49 -1.55 15.04
CA LEU A 561 -6.04 -1.25 16.39
C LEU A 561 -4.90 -0.21 16.41
N TYR A 562 -4.00 -0.20 15.42
CA TYR A 562 -2.97 0.84 15.27
C TYR A 562 -3.56 2.21 14.93
N ASP A 563 -4.57 2.29 14.05
CA ASP A 563 -5.26 3.54 13.71
C ASP A 563 -6.04 4.12 14.91
N LEU A 564 -6.50 3.24 15.82
CA LEU A 564 -7.07 3.59 17.13
C LEU A 564 -6.00 3.82 18.21
N LYS A 565 -4.71 3.72 17.86
CA LYS A 565 -3.53 3.87 18.73
C LYS A 565 -3.48 2.90 19.92
N GLU A 566 -4.15 1.76 19.82
CA GLU A 566 -4.06 0.62 20.73
C GLU A 566 -2.84 -0.28 20.44
N PHE A 567 -1.64 0.33 20.37
CA PHE A 567 -0.41 -0.29 19.87
C PHE A 567 -0.11 -1.69 20.40
N HIS A 568 -0.36 -1.98 21.68
CA HIS A 568 -0.07 -3.31 22.25
C HIS A 568 -1.00 -4.40 21.69
N ARG A 569 -2.30 -4.11 21.54
CA ARG A 569 -3.26 -5.05 20.92
C ARG A 569 -3.04 -5.16 19.40
N ALA A 570 -2.62 -4.06 18.76
CA ALA A 570 -2.20 -4.06 17.37
C ALA A 570 -1.03 -5.02 17.12
N LEU A 571 0.03 -4.95 17.93
CA LEU A 571 1.17 -5.87 17.87
C LEU A 571 0.73 -7.33 18.11
N GLN A 572 -0.11 -7.62 19.10
CA GLN A 572 -0.63 -8.98 19.35
C GLN A 572 -1.33 -9.57 18.12
N ALA A 573 -2.21 -8.81 17.46
CA ALA A 573 -2.89 -9.26 16.24
C ALA A 573 -1.92 -9.44 15.05
N LEU A 574 -0.85 -8.65 14.97
CA LEU A 574 0.16 -8.79 13.91
C LEU A 574 1.11 -9.98 14.16
N GLU A 575 1.43 -10.32 15.41
CA GLU A 575 2.13 -11.58 15.72
C GLU A 575 1.26 -12.81 15.39
N TRP A 576 -0.06 -12.75 15.59
CA TRP A 576 -0.99 -13.77 15.07
C TRP A 576 -0.91 -13.91 13.55
N ALA A 577 -0.87 -12.79 12.81
CA ALA A 577 -0.72 -12.82 11.36
C ALA A 577 0.64 -13.39 10.92
N LYS A 578 1.76 -13.02 11.58
CA LYS A 578 3.10 -13.61 11.35
C LYS A 578 3.16 -15.11 11.66
N LEU A 579 2.40 -15.59 12.64
CA LEU A 579 2.33 -17.01 12.97
C LEU A 579 1.50 -17.80 11.94
N LEU A 580 0.47 -17.19 11.35
CA LEU A 580 -0.39 -17.79 10.33
C LEU A 580 0.22 -17.76 8.92
N ASP A 581 0.96 -16.71 8.55
CA ASP A 581 1.83 -16.67 7.37
C ASP A 581 3.18 -15.99 7.70
N PRO A 582 4.23 -16.77 8.04
CA PRO A 582 5.58 -16.25 8.28
C PRO A 582 6.26 -15.66 7.04
N ARG A 583 5.65 -15.78 5.85
CA ARG A 583 6.15 -15.27 4.57
C ARG A 583 5.33 -14.07 4.07
N ASP A 584 4.20 -13.70 4.69
CA ASP A 584 3.51 -12.46 4.37
C ASP A 584 4.37 -11.27 4.81
N PRO A 585 4.79 -10.35 3.92
CA PRO A 585 5.46 -9.13 4.31
C PRO A 585 4.57 -8.15 5.10
N THR A 586 3.24 -8.23 4.97
CA THR A 586 2.31 -7.20 5.47
C THR A 586 2.32 -7.02 7.00
N PRO A 587 2.34 -8.09 7.83
CA PRO A 587 2.43 -7.95 9.28
C PRO A 587 3.70 -7.23 9.72
N TYR A 588 4.85 -7.58 9.11
CA TYR A 588 6.14 -6.96 9.39
C TYR A 588 6.18 -5.47 9.01
N LEU A 589 5.47 -5.06 7.95
CA LEU A 589 5.33 -3.64 7.62
C LEU A 589 4.60 -2.89 8.73
N TYR A 590 3.44 -3.39 9.17
CA TYR A 590 2.67 -2.72 10.21
C TYR A 590 3.36 -2.76 11.59
N THR A 591 4.06 -3.85 11.98
CA THR A 591 4.85 -3.82 13.22
C THR A 591 6.05 -2.87 13.10
N GLY A 592 6.69 -2.80 11.94
CA GLY A 592 7.73 -1.79 11.65
C GLY A 592 7.24 -0.34 11.79
N ILE A 593 6.07 -0.02 11.22
CA ILE A 593 5.42 1.30 11.39
C ILE A 593 5.08 1.56 12.87
N ILE A 594 4.52 0.57 13.58
CA ILE A 594 4.22 0.69 15.02
C ILE A 594 5.50 0.94 15.84
N HIS A 595 6.58 0.21 15.59
CA HIS A 595 7.85 0.42 16.28
C HIS A 595 8.48 1.78 15.95
N THR A 596 8.26 2.33 14.76
CA THR A 596 8.62 3.72 14.41
C THR A 596 7.81 4.72 15.24
N ASP A 597 6.49 4.53 15.33
CA ASP A 597 5.61 5.35 16.17
C ASP A 597 5.98 5.24 17.67
N LEU A 598 6.42 4.08 18.14
CA LEU A 598 6.89 3.84 19.51
C LEU A 598 8.35 4.26 19.78
N ASN A 599 9.03 4.91 18.83
CA ASN A 599 10.45 5.32 18.94
C ASN A 599 11.41 4.14 19.22
N GLN A 600 11.10 2.96 18.70
CA GLN A 600 11.87 1.72 18.79
C GLN A 600 12.59 1.43 17.46
N ALA A 601 13.36 2.40 16.96
CA ALA A 601 13.88 2.42 15.59
C ALA A 601 14.68 1.16 15.19
N GLY A 602 15.51 0.61 16.08
CA GLY A 602 16.23 -0.64 15.79
C GLY A 602 15.32 -1.86 15.58
N GLN A 603 14.17 -1.94 16.25
CA GLN A 603 13.18 -2.98 15.96
C GLN A 603 12.38 -2.66 14.70
N ALA A 604 12.05 -1.39 14.48
CA ALA A 604 11.39 -0.90 13.28
C ALA A 604 12.18 -1.30 12.01
N ILE A 605 13.50 -1.08 12.03
CA ILE A 605 14.42 -1.43 10.96
C ILE A 605 14.42 -2.95 10.70
N LYS A 606 14.55 -3.79 11.74
CA LYS A 606 14.54 -5.26 11.59
C LYS A 606 13.25 -5.77 10.94
N ASP A 607 12.11 -5.23 11.35
CA ASP A 607 10.79 -5.61 10.83
C ASP A 607 10.59 -5.12 9.40
N LEU A 608 10.95 -3.86 9.10
CA LEU A 608 10.84 -3.28 7.76
C LEU A 608 11.80 -3.96 6.77
N GLU A 609 13.04 -4.26 7.16
CA GLU A 609 13.96 -5.06 6.35
C GLU A 609 13.39 -6.45 6.05
N LYS A 610 12.77 -7.12 7.04
CA LYS A 610 12.11 -8.41 6.78
C LYS A 610 10.90 -8.27 5.86
N SER A 611 10.15 -7.17 5.96
CA SER A 611 9.04 -6.87 5.06
C SER A 611 9.49 -6.60 3.62
N VAL A 612 10.64 -5.94 3.41
CA VAL A 612 11.27 -5.77 2.09
C VAL A 612 11.78 -7.11 1.56
N GLU A 613 12.44 -7.91 2.40
CA GLU A 613 12.95 -9.26 2.06
C GLU A 613 11.83 -10.20 1.55
N LEU A 614 10.64 -10.09 2.15
CA LEU A 614 9.46 -10.90 1.85
C LEU A 614 8.53 -10.29 0.77
N ASN A 615 8.85 -9.13 0.18
CA ASN A 615 7.94 -8.39 -0.71
C ASN A 615 7.28 -9.26 -1.78
N ASP A 616 8.10 -10.04 -2.49
CA ASP A 616 7.69 -10.76 -3.70
C ASP A 616 6.84 -12.01 -3.37
N ASN A 617 6.71 -12.41 -2.08
CA ASN A 617 5.86 -13.53 -1.66
C ASN A 617 4.35 -13.28 -1.94
N ARG A 618 3.92 -12.02 -2.08
CA ARG A 618 2.53 -11.67 -2.46
C ARG A 618 2.25 -11.70 -3.97
N ALA A 619 3.18 -12.18 -4.80
CA ALA A 619 2.99 -12.29 -6.26
C ALA A 619 1.86 -13.24 -6.68
N VAL A 620 1.24 -13.97 -5.74
CA VAL A 620 0.00 -14.76 -5.96
C VAL A 620 -1.23 -13.88 -6.20
N TYR A 621 -1.17 -12.58 -5.85
CA TYR A 621 -2.32 -11.67 -5.92
C TYR A 621 -2.03 -10.30 -6.52
N ARG A 622 -0.76 -9.92 -6.62
CA ARG A 622 -0.33 -8.57 -6.99
C ARG A 622 0.64 -8.63 -8.15
N SER A 623 0.36 -7.88 -9.21
CA SER A 623 1.23 -7.78 -10.39
C SER A 623 2.63 -7.29 -10.02
N ARG A 624 3.65 -7.61 -10.83
CA ARG A 624 5.04 -7.13 -10.62
C ARG A 624 5.09 -5.63 -10.38
N PHE A 625 4.29 -4.86 -11.12
CA PHE A 625 4.11 -3.42 -10.91
C PHE A 625 3.67 -3.08 -9.48
N LEU A 626 2.56 -3.65 -9.00
CA LEU A 626 2.05 -3.39 -7.64
C LEU A 626 3.01 -3.88 -6.54
N LEU A 627 3.83 -4.90 -6.81
CA LEU A 627 4.89 -5.35 -5.90
C LEU A 627 6.09 -4.40 -5.88
N ASP A 628 6.44 -3.77 -7.00
CA ASP A 628 7.47 -2.73 -7.05
C ASP A 628 6.95 -1.46 -6.33
N GLN A 629 5.67 -1.09 -6.47
CA GLN A 629 5.04 -0.03 -5.67
C GLN A 629 5.04 -0.36 -4.17
N ASP A 630 4.56 -1.55 -3.77
CA ASP A 630 4.58 -1.97 -2.36
C ASP A 630 6.01 -1.90 -1.79
N ARG A 631 7.03 -2.27 -2.59
CA ARG A 631 8.44 -2.26 -2.20
C ARG A 631 8.97 -0.84 -2.03
N ALA A 632 8.61 0.07 -2.93
CA ALA A 632 8.93 1.50 -2.83
C ALA A 632 8.41 2.09 -1.49
N VAL A 633 7.16 1.81 -1.14
CA VAL A 633 6.58 2.27 0.14
C VAL A 633 7.30 1.69 1.36
N ARG A 634 7.69 0.40 1.35
CA ARG A 634 8.52 -0.15 2.45
C ARG A 634 9.91 0.47 2.52
N ASN A 635 10.52 0.76 1.37
CA ASN A 635 11.81 1.44 1.31
C ASN A 635 11.74 2.85 1.92
N ILE A 636 10.63 3.59 1.74
CA ILE A 636 10.50 4.93 2.34
C ILE A 636 10.20 4.88 3.84
N ASP A 637 9.43 3.89 4.32
CA ASP A 637 9.29 3.62 5.76
C ASP A 637 10.64 3.25 6.41
N LEU A 638 11.45 2.45 5.72
CA LEU A 638 12.78 2.07 6.18
C LEU A 638 13.74 3.27 6.16
N ALA A 639 13.67 4.14 5.15
CA ALA A 639 14.41 5.41 5.12
C ALA A 639 14.05 6.29 6.31
N ARG A 640 12.75 6.49 6.59
CA ARG A 640 12.24 7.21 7.76
C ARG A 640 12.73 6.61 9.09
N SER A 641 12.92 5.31 9.15
CA SER A 641 13.43 4.61 10.34
C SER A 641 14.94 4.80 10.53
N TYR A 642 15.72 4.80 9.45
CA TYR A 642 17.15 5.14 9.48
C TYR A 642 17.40 6.61 9.83
N GLU A 643 16.60 7.53 9.28
CA GLU A 643 16.69 8.97 9.56
C GLU A 643 16.43 9.30 11.04
N ASN A 644 15.53 8.55 11.70
CA ASN A 644 15.29 8.68 13.15
C ASN A 644 16.50 8.29 14.02
N LEU A 645 17.50 7.59 13.48
CA LEU A 645 18.79 7.30 14.10
C LEU A 645 19.95 8.13 13.50
N GLY A 646 19.64 9.16 12.69
CA GLY A 646 20.63 9.98 12.00
C GLY A 646 21.44 9.25 10.93
N LEU A 647 20.98 8.08 10.47
CA LEU A 647 21.69 7.23 9.51
C LEU A 647 21.43 7.70 8.06
N THR A 648 21.72 8.98 7.80
CA THR A 648 21.27 9.76 6.63
C THR A 648 21.62 9.16 5.27
N SER A 649 22.88 8.77 5.02
CA SER A 649 23.28 8.16 3.74
C SER A 649 22.59 6.82 3.46
N MET A 650 22.28 6.06 4.52
CA MET A 650 21.51 4.81 4.47
C MET A 650 20.01 5.09 4.21
N ALA A 651 19.47 6.15 4.81
CA ALA A 651 18.10 6.61 4.54
C ALA A 651 17.95 7.09 3.08
N ARG A 652 18.87 7.93 2.59
CA ARG A 652 18.92 8.38 1.19
C ARG A 652 19.07 7.21 0.22
N ASN A 653 19.88 6.19 0.52
CA ASN A 653 19.96 4.97 -0.31
C ASN A 653 18.58 4.31 -0.47
N ARG A 654 17.84 4.11 0.63
CA ARG A 654 16.51 3.50 0.58
C ARG A 654 15.48 4.41 -0.14
N ALA A 655 15.53 5.72 0.04
CA ALA A 655 14.68 6.66 -0.70
C ALA A 655 14.97 6.65 -2.22
N LEU A 656 16.25 6.59 -2.62
CA LEU A 656 16.63 6.43 -4.03
C LEU A 656 16.16 5.08 -4.60
N LEU A 657 16.29 3.98 -3.85
CA LEU A 657 15.76 2.67 -4.26
C LEU A 657 14.23 2.69 -4.38
N SER A 658 13.52 3.49 -3.57
CA SER A 658 12.08 3.70 -3.73
C SER A 658 11.74 4.30 -5.11
N LEU A 659 12.37 5.42 -5.49
CA LEU A 659 12.15 6.05 -6.80
C LEU A 659 12.60 5.18 -7.98
N LYS A 660 13.59 4.31 -7.81
CA LYS A 660 14.02 3.37 -8.86
C LYS A 660 13.14 2.11 -8.95
N ASP A 661 12.34 1.80 -7.94
CA ASP A 661 11.32 0.75 -8.03
C ASP A 661 9.95 1.31 -8.49
N ASP A 662 9.54 2.48 -8.00
CA ASP A 662 8.34 3.20 -8.42
C ASP A 662 8.59 4.72 -8.58
N PRO A 663 8.79 5.21 -9.82
CA PRO A 663 8.98 6.64 -10.10
C PRO A 663 7.76 7.53 -9.90
N SER A 664 6.58 7.00 -9.53
CA SER A 664 5.43 7.83 -9.12
C SER A 664 5.18 7.82 -7.59
N ASN A 665 6.12 7.30 -6.79
CA ASN A 665 6.03 7.30 -5.33
C ASN A 665 6.18 8.72 -4.73
N SER A 666 5.06 9.33 -4.32
CA SER A 666 5.03 10.69 -3.79
C SER A 666 5.81 10.86 -2.48
N SER A 667 5.75 9.89 -1.54
CA SER A 667 6.51 10.00 -0.29
C SER A 667 8.02 10.02 -0.51
N ALA A 668 8.55 9.30 -1.50
CA ALA A 668 9.97 9.32 -1.82
C ALA A 668 10.41 10.65 -2.44
N HIS A 669 9.59 11.26 -3.33
CA HIS A 669 9.83 12.62 -3.80
C HIS A 669 9.85 13.64 -2.65
N LEU A 670 8.90 13.55 -1.70
CA LEU A 670 8.90 14.43 -0.51
C LEU A 670 10.15 14.24 0.34
N PHE A 671 10.63 12.99 0.51
CA PHE A 671 11.84 12.72 1.28
C PHE A 671 13.08 13.27 0.57
N MET A 672 13.18 13.07 -0.74
CA MET A 672 14.28 13.59 -1.55
C MET A 672 14.28 15.13 -1.54
N ALA A 673 13.14 15.81 -1.64
CA ALA A 673 13.08 17.27 -1.47
C ALA A 673 13.62 17.72 -0.09
N ASN A 674 13.13 17.14 1.01
CA ASN A 674 13.60 17.49 2.36
C ASN A 674 15.09 17.15 2.60
N THR A 675 15.64 16.16 1.89
CA THR A 675 17.06 15.83 1.91
C THR A 675 17.88 16.86 1.11
N LEU A 676 17.47 17.12 -0.13
CA LEU A 676 18.22 17.92 -1.11
C LEU A 676 18.21 19.42 -0.81
N ILE A 677 17.18 19.96 -0.12
CA ILE A 677 17.12 21.37 0.27
C ILE A 677 18.26 21.79 1.23
N ASN A 678 18.93 20.82 1.87
CA ASN A 678 20.10 21.02 2.72
C ASN A 678 21.40 20.49 2.08
N GLU A 679 21.34 19.91 0.88
CA GLU A 679 22.54 19.49 0.14
C GLU A 679 23.05 20.64 -0.75
N LYS A 680 24.37 20.84 -0.71
CA LYS A 680 25.03 21.87 -1.49
C LYS A 680 24.77 21.69 -2.99
N ASP A 681 24.37 22.77 -3.65
CA ASP A 681 24.09 22.87 -5.09
C ASP A 681 22.95 21.95 -5.57
N ARG A 682 21.94 21.71 -4.73
CA ARG A 682 20.77 20.85 -5.00
C ARG A 682 19.42 21.49 -4.67
N THR A 683 19.37 22.81 -4.47
CA THR A 683 18.13 23.56 -4.19
C THR A 683 17.11 23.41 -5.30
N ALA A 684 17.54 23.54 -6.55
CA ALA A 684 16.65 23.42 -7.70
C ALA A 684 16.14 21.98 -7.92
N ALA A 685 17.00 20.99 -7.68
CA ALA A 685 16.58 19.59 -7.65
C ALA A 685 15.51 19.34 -6.56
N SER A 686 15.67 19.93 -5.37
CA SER A 686 14.65 19.88 -4.31
C SER A 686 13.31 20.48 -4.73
N SER A 687 13.29 21.61 -5.45
CA SER A 687 12.06 22.23 -5.95
C SER A 687 11.35 21.35 -6.98
N SER A 688 12.10 20.70 -7.87
CA SER A 688 11.55 19.75 -8.84
C SER A 688 11.01 18.47 -8.18
N GLU A 689 11.70 17.94 -7.16
CA GLU A 689 11.17 16.83 -6.33
C GLU A 689 9.88 17.24 -5.58
N LEU A 690 9.82 18.47 -5.05
CA LEU A 690 8.62 19.00 -4.38
C LEU A 690 7.44 19.15 -5.36
N LEU A 691 7.67 19.61 -6.59
CA LEU A 691 6.64 19.68 -7.63
C LEU A 691 6.07 18.29 -7.93
N LYS A 692 6.94 17.29 -8.16
CA LYS A 692 6.54 15.91 -8.42
C LYS A 692 5.74 15.32 -7.25
N PHE A 693 6.15 15.56 -6.01
CA PHE A 693 5.34 15.23 -4.83
C PHE A 693 3.93 15.87 -4.88
N LEU A 694 3.81 17.17 -5.10
CA LEU A 694 2.53 17.87 -5.10
C LEU A 694 1.59 17.39 -6.23
N LEU A 695 2.16 17.03 -7.38
CA LEU A 695 1.42 16.48 -8.52
C LEU A 695 0.99 15.02 -8.30
N LEU A 696 1.79 14.20 -7.62
CA LEU A 696 1.55 12.77 -7.43
C LEU A 696 0.83 12.41 -6.12
N MET A 697 0.88 13.26 -5.09
CA MET A 697 0.19 13.01 -3.80
C MET A 697 -1.33 12.94 -4.01
N PRO A 698 -2.02 11.86 -3.60
CA PRO A 698 -3.45 11.71 -3.89
C PRO A 698 -4.33 12.65 -3.04
N ALA A 699 -5.30 13.32 -3.67
CA ALA A 699 -6.15 14.33 -3.01
C ALA A 699 -7.17 13.78 -2.00
N ASN A 700 -7.24 12.45 -1.83
CA ASN A 700 -8.17 11.76 -0.92
C ASN A 700 -7.48 11.16 0.32
N GLN A 701 -6.17 11.38 0.48
CA GLN A 701 -5.37 10.97 1.64
C GLN A 701 -4.99 12.19 2.47
N ASN A 702 -4.74 11.99 3.77
CA ASN A 702 -4.31 13.02 4.70
C ASN A 702 -2.78 13.09 4.86
N SER A 703 -2.06 12.17 4.20
CA SER A 703 -0.61 11.97 4.33
C SER A 703 0.29 13.04 3.67
N PHE A 704 -0.17 14.29 3.55
CA PHE A 704 0.58 15.41 2.92
C PHE A 704 1.90 15.80 3.60
N ASN A 705 2.22 15.20 4.74
CA ASN A 705 3.39 15.50 5.58
C ASN A 705 4.01 14.25 6.22
N THR A 706 3.60 13.06 5.78
CA THR A 706 3.95 11.78 6.43
C THR A 706 4.28 10.73 5.38
N PHE A 707 5.50 10.19 5.45
CA PHE A 707 6.04 9.23 4.51
C PHE A 707 5.40 7.83 4.66
N ASN A 708 4.13 7.68 4.31
CA ASN A 708 3.36 6.44 4.46
C ASN A 708 2.20 6.37 3.43
N ASP A 709 2.52 6.06 2.17
CA ASP A 709 1.52 5.93 1.11
C ASP A 709 0.67 4.63 1.24
N TYR A 710 0.90 3.77 2.26
CA TYR A 710 0.41 2.39 2.27
C TYR A 710 -1.09 2.23 2.58
N THR A 711 -1.79 3.29 3.00
CA THR A 711 -3.00 3.13 3.84
C THR A 711 -4.30 3.84 3.43
N SER A 712 -4.45 4.27 2.18
CA SER A 712 -5.65 4.97 1.63
C SER A 712 -7.03 4.47 2.10
N PHE A 713 -7.20 3.15 2.25
CA PHE A 713 -8.48 2.53 2.64
C PHE A 713 -8.93 2.78 4.09
N PHE A 714 -8.03 3.22 4.98
CA PHE A 714 -8.34 3.45 6.41
C PHE A 714 -8.15 4.91 6.84
N GLU A 715 -7.46 5.71 6.03
CA GLU A 715 -7.29 7.13 6.32
C GLU A 715 -8.64 7.85 6.37
N ARG A 716 -8.81 8.68 7.41
CA ARG A 716 -10.02 9.46 7.63
C ARG A 716 -9.79 10.92 7.24
N PRO A 717 -10.75 11.55 6.55
CA PRO A 717 -10.92 12.99 6.56
C PRO A 717 -10.81 13.57 7.97
N LYS A 718 -9.81 14.42 8.17
CA LYS A 718 -9.50 15.14 9.42
C LYS A 718 -8.77 16.42 9.03
N ILE A 719 -9.09 17.52 9.69
CA ILE A 719 -8.22 18.69 9.72
C ILE A 719 -7.16 18.43 10.81
N GLN A 720 -5.92 18.76 10.52
CA GLN A 720 -4.80 18.70 11.44
C GLN A 720 -4.00 20.00 11.36
N GLY A 721 -3.23 20.29 12.41
CA GLY A 721 -2.33 21.43 12.40
C GLY A 721 -1.01 21.19 13.12
N ARG A 722 -0.06 22.07 12.82
CA ARG A 722 1.22 22.16 13.50
C ARG A 722 1.58 23.61 13.75
N LEU A 723 2.02 23.90 14.97
CA LEU A 723 2.73 25.13 15.32
C LEU A 723 4.15 24.75 15.71
N GLU A 724 5.14 25.36 15.06
CA GLU A 724 6.55 25.30 15.42
C GLU A 724 7.01 26.70 15.79
N MET A 725 7.70 26.82 16.93
CA MET A 725 8.31 28.06 17.38
C MET A 725 9.75 27.78 17.80
N GLU A 726 10.70 28.51 17.21
CA GLU A 726 12.10 28.55 17.61
C GLU A 726 12.45 29.96 18.10
N ALA A 727 13.26 30.04 19.16
CA ALA A 727 13.81 31.30 19.67
C ALA A 727 15.24 31.08 20.16
N GLY A 728 16.15 32.00 19.87
CA GLY A 728 17.57 31.84 20.14
C GLY A 728 18.36 33.14 20.26
N THR A 729 19.68 32.99 20.39
CA THR A 729 20.65 34.09 20.30
C THR A 729 20.67 34.71 18.89
N GLN A 730 21.22 35.93 18.75
CA GLN A 730 21.30 36.66 17.48
C GLN A 730 19.93 36.96 16.85
N ASP A 731 18.91 37.25 17.68
CA ASP A 731 17.50 37.39 17.29
C ASP A 731 16.98 36.27 16.36
N TRP A 732 17.53 35.06 16.49
CA TRP A 732 17.00 33.87 15.82
C TRP A 732 15.58 33.63 16.32
N GLN A 733 14.60 33.86 15.45
CA GLN A 733 13.21 33.57 15.73
C GLN A 733 12.61 32.91 14.50
N ARG A 734 11.90 31.80 14.71
CA ARG A 734 11.19 31.10 13.65
C ARG A 734 9.79 30.75 14.12
N TYR A 735 8.79 31.17 13.37
CA TYR A 735 7.39 30.80 13.63
C TYR A 735 6.84 30.15 12.37
N ASN A 736 6.56 28.85 12.41
CA ASN A 736 5.92 28.12 11.32
C ASN A 736 4.55 27.61 11.80
N GLY A 737 3.49 28.25 11.31
CA GLY A 737 2.11 27.89 11.58
C GLY A 737 1.47 27.25 10.36
N MET A 738 0.93 26.04 10.51
CA MET A 738 0.47 25.23 9.39
C MET A 738 -0.79 24.43 9.73
N ILE A 739 -1.71 24.35 8.77
CA ILE A 739 -2.93 23.52 8.81
C ILE A 739 -3.10 22.75 7.49
N TRP A 740 -3.69 21.56 7.56
CA TRP A 740 -4.00 20.73 6.40
C TRP A 740 -5.21 19.83 6.64
N GLY A 741 -5.81 19.32 5.57
CA GLY A 741 -6.85 18.30 5.67
C GLY A 741 -7.37 17.83 4.31
N ALA A 742 -7.77 16.56 4.26
CA ALA A 742 -8.58 15.98 3.19
C ALA A 742 -10.07 15.90 3.60
N TYR A 743 -10.96 16.04 2.63
CA TYR A 743 -12.39 15.73 2.73
C TYR A 743 -12.91 15.19 1.39
N GLU A 744 -13.39 13.93 1.39
CA GLU A 744 -13.82 13.19 0.18
C GLU A 744 -12.78 13.24 -0.96
N ASN A 745 -13.01 14.10 -1.96
CA ASN A 745 -12.18 14.27 -3.15
C ASN A 745 -11.32 15.57 -3.11
N LEU A 746 -11.37 16.33 -2.02
CA LEU A 746 -10.69 17.63 -1.86
C LEU A 746 -9.60 17.53 -0.81
N ALA A 747 -8.45 18.13 -1.11
CA ALA A 747 -7.31 18.30 -0.21
C ALA A 747 -6.91 19.77 -0.15
N ALA A 748 -6.55 20.25 1.04
CA ALA A 748 -5.99 21.58 1.21
C ALA A 748 -4.86 21.63 2.26
N ARG A 749 -3.92 22.54 2.05
CA ARG A 749 -2.87 22.91 3.01
C ARG A 749 -2.66 24.42 2.98
N GLN A 750 -2.44 24.99 4.17
CA GLN A 750 -1.99 26.36 4.35
C GLN A 750 -0.80 26.37 5.32
N ALA A 751 0.28 27.06 4.98
CA ALA A 751 1.43 27.28 5.84
C ALA A 751 1.86 28.75 5.81
N LEU A 752 2.29 29.25 6.96
CA LEU A 752 2.82 30.60 7.17
C LEU A 752 4.10 30.46 7.99
N THR A 753 5.24 30.79 7.39
CA THR A 753 6.55 30.84 8.07
C THR A 753 7.03 32.28 8.18
N TYR A 754 7.50 32.65 9.37
CA TYR A 754 8.35 33.81 9.59
C TYR A 754 9.73 33.34 10.04
N ASP A 755 10.78 33.84 9.39
CA ASP A 755 12.16 33.74 9.88
C ASP A 755 12.70 35.14 10.22
N SER A 756 13.35 35.30 11.38
CA SER A 756 14.23 36.42 11.71
C SER A 756 15.58 35.87 12.19
N ASP A 757 16.65 36.55 11.76
CA ASP A 757 18.03 36.28 12.14
C ASP A 757 18.79 37.62 12.05
N ALA A 758 19.31 38.16 13.15
CA ALA A 758 20.16 39.35 13.10
C ALA A 758 21.52 39.05 12.46
N GLY A 759 21.93 37.77 12.42
CA GLY A 759 23.20 37.32 11.88
C GLY A 759 24.35 37.42 12.89
N PHE A 760 25.56 37.60 12.35
CA PHE A 760 26.82 37.66 13.10
C PHE A 760 27.58 38.98 12.91
N LYS A 761 27.38 39.65 11.77
CA LYS A 761 27.83 41.03 11.50
C LYS A 761 26.69 41.99 11.88
N ASP A 762 26.99 43.27 12.12
CA ASP A 762 25.94 44.28 12.28
C ASP A 762 25.06 44.39 11.00
N SER A 763 25.64 44.03 9.85
CA SER A 763 25.01 44.18 8.53
C SER A 763 24.36 42.92 7.95
N ASN A 764 24.54 41.70 8.45
CA ASN A 764 24.17 40.47 7.70
C ASN A 764 22.83 39.82 8.06
N PHE A 765 21.88 40.61 8.55
CA PHE A 765 20.56 40.18 8.98
C PHE A 765 19.69 39.56 7.85
N LYS A 766 18.64 38.82 8.24
CA LYS A 766 17.52 38.39 7.40
C LYS A 766 16.22 38.50 8.20
N ARG A 767 15.16 39.03 7.58
CA ARG A 767 13.76 38.86 8.02
C ARG A 767 12.92 38.50 6.80
N SER A 768 12.06 37.50 6.89
CA SER A 768 11.19 37.11 5.77
C SER A 768 9.91 36.40 6.20
N TRP A 769 8.83 36.66 5.48
CA TRP A 769 7.60 35.88 5.50
C TRP A 769 7.54 34.96 4.29
N ASP A 770 7.05 33.73 4.49
CA ASP A 770 6.75 32.76 3.43
C ASP A 770 5.33 32.21 3.65
N ASN A 771 4.44 32.52 2.72
CA ASN A 771 3.04 32.13 2.71
C ASN A 771 2.81 31.16 1.55
N MET A 772 2.54 29.89 1.85
CA MET A 772 2.34 28.86 0.83
C MET A 772 1.11 28.00 1.13
N GLY A 773 0.44 27.54 0.09
CA GLY A 773 -0.67 26.64 0.22
C GLY A 773 -1.00 25.90 -1.06
N PHE A 774 -1.84 24.87 -0.94
CA PHE A 774 -2.43 24.22 -2.09
C PHE A 774 -3.89 23.87 -1.86
N PHE A 775 -4.60 23.74 -2.97
CA PHE A 775 -5.88 23.04 -3.09
C PHE A 775 -5.70 21.95 -4.16
N LYS A 776 -6.07 20.71 -3.87
CA LYS A 776 -6.08 19.61 -4.83
C LYS A 776 -7.47 18.99 -4.89
N TYR A 777 -7.93 18.64 -6.09
CA TYR A 777 -9.25 18.06 -6.34
C TYR A 777 -9.13 16.82 -7.21
N GLN A 778 -9.62 15.69 -6.73
CA GLN A 778 -9.76 14.45 -7.49
C GLN A 778 -11.09 14.47 -8.25
N ALA A 779 -11.05 14.70 -9.56
CA ALA A 779 -12.23 14.72 -10.42
C ALA A 779 -12.80 13.30 -10.64
N ASP A 780 -11.92 12.31 -10.79
CA ASP A 780 -12.26 10.88 -10.80
C ASP A 780 -11.07 10.06 -10.23
N TRP A 781 -11.25 8.75 -10.02
CA TRP A 781 -10.23 7.85 -9.44
C TRP A 781 -8.85 7.91 -10.12
N ASN A 782 -8.79 8.39 -11.37
CA ASN A 782 -7.58 8.51 -12.17
C ASN A 782 -7.24 9.95 -12.62
N GLN A 783 -7.92 10.98 -12.13
CA GLN A 783 -7.75 12.38 -12.59
C GLN A 783 -7.76 13.37 -11.43
N GLU A 784 -6.71 14.19 -11.33
CA GLU A 784 -6.54 15.17 -10.27
C GLU A 784 -6.09 16.53 -10.81
N LEU A 785 -6.59 17.60 -10.20
CA LEU A 785 -6.23 18.99 -10.46
C LEU A 785 -5.57 19.59 -9.21
N LEU A 786 -4.47 20.32 -9.40
CA LEU A 786 -3.71 21.02 -8.37
C LEU A 786 -3.74 22.52 -8.64
N LEU A 787 -4.02 23.30 -7.59
CA LEU A 787 -3.69 24.72 -7.48
C LEU A 787 -2.71 24.87 -6.32
N PHE A 788 -1.44 25.15 -6.60
CA PHE A 788 -0.44 25.52 -5.60
C PHE A 788 -0.13 27.01 -5.72
N TYR A 789 0.08 27.66 -4.59
CA TYR A 789 0.55 29.04 -4.54
C TYR A 789 1.63 29.22 -3.47
N GLN A 790 2.55 30.13 -3.73
CA GLN A 790 3.52 30.63 -2.77
C GLN A 790 3.71 32.14 -2.97
N TYR A 791 3.82 32.88 -1.88
CA TYR A 791 4.26 34.27 -1.85
C TYR A 791 5.28 34.42 -0.71
N ARG A 792 6.47 34.93 -1.03
CA ARG A 792 7.55 35.14 -0.07
C ARG A 792 8.06 36.57 -0.19
N GLU A 793 8.17 37.25 0.92
CA GLU A 793 8.73 38.60 1.01
C GLU A 793 9.79 38.66 2.11
N GLY A 794 10.75 39.57 1.99
CA GLY A 794 11.72 39.77 3.05
C GLY A 794 12.74 40.86 2.78
N ARG A 795 13.49 41.20 3.83
CA ARG A 795 14.64 42.08 3.78
C ARG A 795 15.88 41.35 4.28
N THR A 796 16.98 41.52 3.58
CA THR A 796 18.29 41.08 4.05
C THR A 796 19.31 42.21 4.01
N GLY A 797 20.44 42.02 4.69
CA GLY A 797 21.61 42.88 4.57
C GLY A 797 22.78 42.16 3.88
N ASP A 798 24.03 42.50 4.21
CA ASP A 798 25.24 41.94 3.59
C ASP A 798 25.42 40.44 3.88
N ARG A 799 24.72 39.61 3.10
CA ARG A 799 24.84 38.14 3.12
C ARG A 799 25.98 37.62 2.24
N SER A 800 26.89 38.48 1.77
CA SER A 800 28.00 38.06 0.90
C SER A 800 28.99 37.15 1.65
N THR A 801 29.51 36.16 0.92
CA THR A 801 30.42 35.12 1.43
C THR A 801 31.74 35.06 0.65
N ASP A 802 32.08 36.14 -0.06
CA ASP A 802 33.40 36.29 -0.70
C ASP A 802 34.52 36.34 0.36
N GLN A 803 35.75 36.03 -0.04
CA GLN A 803 36.84 35.67 0.87
C GLN A 803 37.17 36.73 1.93
N ASN A 804 36.90 38.00 1.63
CA ASN A 804 37.16 39.14 2.50
C ASN A 804 36.00 39.48 3.47
N ALA A 805 34.85 38.81 3.36
CA ALA A 805 33.59 39.20 3.99
C ALA A 805 33.58 39.15 5.54
N PHE A 806 34.52 38.41 6.16
CA PHE A 806 34.72 38.41 7.62
C PHE A 806 35.45 39.66 8.15
N ILE A 807 36.07 40.45 7.26
CA ILE A 807 36.87 41.64 7.61
C ILE A 807 36.21 42.92 7.06
N ARG A 808 35.43 42.80 5.98
CA ARG A 808 34.70 43.92 5.35
C ARG A 808 33.19 43.72 5.54
N GLU A 809 32.61 44.48 6.46
CA GLU A 809 31.17 44.73 6.47
C GLU A 809 30.86 45.81 5.43
N ASP A 810 29.92 45.58 4.51
CA ASP A 810 29.19 46.70 3.93
C ASP A 810 27.95 46.97 4.80
N ARG A 811 27.98 48.10 5.52
CA ARG A 811 26.93 48.48 6.49
C ARG A 811 25.74 49.17 5.84
N ASP A 812 25.89 49.64 4.60
CA ASP A 812 24.84 50.30 3.84
C ASP A 812 24.06 49.28 2.99
N PHE A 813 24.62 48.09 2.72
CA PHE A 813 23.98 47.06 1.91
C PHE A 813 22.72 46.52 2.58
N THR A 814 21.58 46.76 1.94
CA THR A 814 20.33 46.02 2.15
C THR A 814 19.69 45.63 0.83
N GLU A 815 18.83 44.63 0.88
CA GLU A 815 18.10 44.07 -0.25
C GLU A 815 16.68 43.73 0.22
N ASP A 816 15.66 44.39 -0.33
CA ASP A 816 14.25 44.00 -0.15
C ASP A 816 13.84 43.13 -1.34
N PHE A 817 13.24 41.97 -1.08
CA PHE A 817 12.78 41.03 -2.12
C PHE A 817 11.31 40.65 -1.94
N ASP A 818 10.60 40.47 -3.06
CA ASP A 818 9.29 39.80 -3.10
C ASP A 818 9.25 38.78 -4.24
N SER A 819 8.61 37.64 -4.00
CA SER A 819 8.44 36.60 -5.01
C SER A 819 7.08 35.91 -4.89
N SER A 820 6.55 35.47 -6.02
CA SER A 820 5.32 34.67 -6.06
C SER A 820 5.42 33.54 -7.06
N ASN A 821 4.90 32.36 -6.72
CA ASN A 821 4.72 31.25 -7.65
C ASN A 821 3.24 30.86 -7.61
N LEU A 822 2.60 30.83 -8.78
CA LEU A 822 1.25 30.32 -8.98
C LEU A 822 1.33 29.14 -9.95
N THR A 823 0.98 27.94 -9.46
CA THR A 823 1.08 26.69 -10.20
C THR A 823 -0.29 26.05 -10.37
N LEU A 824 -0.66 25.77 -11.62
CA LEU A 824 -1.77 24.89 -11.99
C LEU A 824 -1.18 23.56 -12.48
N GLY A 825 -1.58 22.47 -11.84
CA GLY A 825 -1.14 21.12 -12.17
C GLY A 825 -2.31 20.21 -12.54
N TYR A 826 -2.05 19.22 -13.40
CA TYR A 826 -2.98 18.16 -13.74
C TYR A 826 -2.24 16.83 -13.76
N HIS A 827 -2.86 15.81 -13.16
CA HIS A 827 -2.35 14.44 -13.06
C HIS A 827 -3.43 13.49 -13.59
N MET A 828 -3.06 12.63 -14.55
CA MET A 828 -3.97 11.66 -15.15
C MET A 828 -3.29 10.29 -15.29
N ARG A 829 -3.93 9.26 -14.73
CA ARG A 829 -3.49 7.87 -14.83
C ARG A 829 -4.28 7.13 -15.91
N THR A 830 -3.63 6.71 -16.99
CA THR A 830 -4.33 6.05 -18.12
C THR A 830 -4.43 4.53 -17.97
N ALA A 831 -3.44 3.94 -17.29
CA ALA A 831 -3.37 2.54 -16.88
C ALA A 831 -2.64 2.49 -15.53
N PRO A 832 -2.65 1.36 -14.77
CA PRO A 832 -2.02 1.30 -13.45
C PRO A 832 -0.55 1.77 -13.43
N HIS A 833 0.16 1.51 -14.53
CA HIS A 833 1.58 1.76 -14.73
C HIS A 833 1.85 2.89 -15.75
N SER A 834 0.97 3.90 -15.81
CA SER A 834 1.02 5.00 -16.78
C SER A 834 0.45 6.27 -16.17
N ASP A 835 1.33 7.16 -15.73
CA ASP A 835 1.02 8.44 -15.08
C ASP A 835 1.45 9.61 -15.98
N ILE A 836 0.51 10.48 -16.33
CA ILE A 836 0.73 11.70 -17.13
C ILE A 836 0.61 12.93 -16.21
N LEU A 837 1.61 13.78 -16.24
CA LEU A 837 1.67 15.05 -15.51
C LEU A 837 1.71 16.23 -16.50
N LEU A 838 0.92 17.26 -16.24
CA LEU A 838 0.98 18.54 -16.93
C LEU A 838 1.06 19.67 -15.90
N VAL A 839 1.83 20.72 -16.18
CA VAL A 839 1.97 21.88 -15.30
C VAL A 839 2.00 23.18 -16.10
N VAL A 840 1.29 24.20 -15.59
CA VAL A 840 1.39 25.59 -16.03
C VAL A 840 1.73 26.43 -14.79
N GLN A 841 2.83 27.17 -14.84
CA GLN A 841 3.27 28.00 -13.71
C GLN A 841 3.51 29.44 -14.15
N ARG A 842 3.26 30.37 -13.23
CA ARG A 842 3.71 31.76 -13.31
C ARG A 842 4.52 32.06 -12.07
N GLU A 843 5.81 32.31 -12.26
CA GLU A 843 6.73 32.72 -11.19
C GLU A 843 7.10 34.18 -11.39
N THR A 844 7.19 34.94 -10.30
CA THR A 844 7.65 36.33 -10.28
C THR A 844 8.69 36.50 -9.19
N PHE A 845 9.75 37.24 -9.47
CA PHE A 845 10.80 37.54 -8.51
C PHE A 845 11.24 38.99 -8.68
N LYS A 846 11.20 39.76 -7.60
CA LYS A 846 11.58 41.17 -7.58
C LYS A 846 12.65 41.41 -6.52
N LEU A 847 13.67 42.15 -6.90
CA LEU A 847 14.62 42.78 -5.98
C LEU A 847 14.41 44.29 -6.04
N LYS A 848 14.49 44.95 -4.90
CA LYS A 848 14.41 46.41 -4.78
C LYS A 848 15.46 46.91 -3.82
N ASP A 849 15.81 48.19 -3.98
CA ASP A 849 16.65 48.91 -3.05
C ASP A 849 18.03 48.25 -2.82
N LEU A 850 18.55 47.47 -3.79
CA LEU A 850 19.84 46.76 -3.69
C LEU A 850 20.99 47.77 -3.56
N ASP A 851 21.30 48.14 -2.31
CA ASP A 851 22.30 49.14 -1.92
C ASP A 851 23.72 48.58 -2.03
N GLY A 852 24.09 48.18 -3.24
CA GLY A 852 25.37 47.54 -3.53
C GLY A 852 26.32 48.45 -4.30
N LYS A 853 27.49 48.73 -3.71
CA LYS A 853 28.70 48.96 -4.52
C LYS A 853 29.04 47.63 -5.20
N LEU A 854 28.37 47.33 -6.32
CA LEU A 854 28.83 46.33 -7.30
C LEU A 854 30.32 46.62 -7.52
N GLY A 855 31.17 45.63 -7.18
CA GLY A 855 32.44 45.89 -6.51
C GLY A 855 33.51 46.64 -7.32
N GLU A 856 34.70 46.77 -6.74
CA GLU A 856 35.91 47.09 -7.53
C GLU A 856 36.20 45.96 -8.52
N ILE A 857 35.47 45.92 -9.64
CA ILE A 857 35.81 45.14 -10.83
C ILE A 857 37.16 45.68 -11.32
N PRO A 858 38.29 44.93 -11.22
CA PRO A 858 39.60 45.48 -11.51
C PRO A 858 39.87 45.34 -13.01
N TRP A 859 39.28 46.24 -13.81
CA TRP A 859 39.52 46.32 -15.26
C TRP A 859 41.01 46.54 -15.55
N PHE A 860 41.71 45.51 -16.02
CA PHE A 860 43.18 45.51 -16.08
C PHE A 860 43.73 45.65 -17.50
N VAL A 861 43.78 46.89 -18.00
CA VAL A 861 44.52 47.24 -19.23
C VAL A 861 45.40 48.47 -18.96
N GLY A 862 46.65 48.22 -18.55
CA GLY A 862 47.64 49.27 -18.26
C GLY A 862 47.54 49.87 -16.85
N PRO A 863 48.13 51.06 -16.60
CA PRO A 863 48.24 51.67 -15.26
C PRO A 863 46.94 52.29 -14.72
N PHE A 864 45.79 51.90 -15.26
CA PHE A 864 44.49 52.48 -14.95
C PHE A 864 43.63 51.45 -14.21
N LYS A 865 43.21 51.73 -12.97
CA LYS A 865 42.01 51.05 -12.43
C LYS A 865 40.79 51.78 -12.96
N LEU A 866 39.88 51.10 -13.65
CA LEU A 866 38.50 51.53 -13.76
C LEU A 866 37.71 50.97 -12.56
N GLN A 867 36.85 51.76 -11.94
CA GLN A 867 35.94 51.31 -10.89
C GLN A 867 34.50 51.63 -11.30
N GLN A 868 33.69 50.60 -11.49
CA GLN A 868 32.24 50.72 -11.59
C GLN A 868 31.67 50.99 -10.20
N ILE A 869 30.75 51.94 -10.08
CA ILE A 869 29.89 52.12 -8.90
C ILE A 869 28.47 52.24 -9.41
N SER A 870 27.65 51.27 -9.01
CA SER A 870 26.20 51.28 -9.22
C SER A 870 25.54 52.10 -8.11
N ASP A 871 24.54 52.89 -8.47
CA ASP A 871 23.47 53.25 -7.52
C ASP A 871 22.51 52.04 -7.37
N LYS A 872 21.46 52.17 -6.54
CA LYS A 872 20.43 51.15 -6.29
C LYS A 872 19.95 50.44 -7.56
N VAL A 873 19.92 49.11 -7.50
CA VAL A 873 19.42 48.26 -8.59
C VAL A 873 18.07 47.65 -8.20
N ASP A 874 17.06 47.92 -9.01
CA ASP A 874 15.81 47.15 -9.01
C ASP A 874 15.89 46.06 -10.08
N LEU A 875 15.29 44.90 -9.83
CA LEU A 875 15.13 43.80 -10.78
C LEU A 875 13.68 43.32 -10.74
N ASP A 876 13.02 43.22 -11.90
CA ASP A 876 11.68 42.66 -12.01
C ASP A 876 11.68 41.48 -13.00
N THR A 877 11.41 40.28 -12.50
CA THR A 877 11.46 39.03 -13.26
C THR A 877 10.10 38.34 -13.25
N VAL A 878 9.63 37.92 -14.42
CA VAL A 878 8.42 37.11 -14.59
C VAL A 878 8.71 35.93 -15.50
N TYR A 879 8.55 34.71 -15.01
CA TYR A 879 8.62 33.48 -15.80
C TYR A 879 7.24 32.85 -15.97
N TRP A 880 6.99 32.32 -17.16
CA TRP A 880 5.95 31.33 -17.41
C TRP A 880 6.59 29.98 -17.71
N HIS A 881 6.12 28.93 -17.07
CA HIS A 881 6.49 27.54 -17.36
C HIS A 881 5.28 26.78 -17.91
N LEU A 882 5.48 26.03 -19.00
CA LEU A 882 4.61 24.95 -19.43
C LEU A 882 5.43 23.66 -19.49
N GLY A 883 5.12 22.71 -18.62
CA GLY A 883 5.76 21.40 -18.57
C GLY A 883 4.77 20.26 -18.80
N GLY A 884 5.25 19.17 -19.38
CA GLY A 884 4.48 17.94 -19.53
C GLY A 884 5.37 16.70 -19.49
N SER A 885 4.94 15.66 -18.78
CA SER A 885 5.70 14.42 -18.58
C SER A 885 4.78 13.21 -18.62
N HIS A 886 5.28 12.09 -19.15
CA HIS A 886 4.60 10.80 -19.14
C HIS A 886 5.57 9.71 -18.69
N THR A 887 5.25 9.10 -17.56
CA THR A 887 5.95 7.94 -16.99
C THR A 887 5.14 6.69 -17.28
N PHE A 888 5.75 5.70 -17.95
CA PHE A 888 5.10 4.40 -18.16
C PHE A 888 6.07 3.21 -18.07
N ARG A 889 5.53 2.03 -17.72
CA ARG A 889 6.27 0.76 -17.72
C ARG A 889 5.97 -0.07 -18.97
N TRP A 890 6.99 -0.68 -19.55
CA TRP A 890 6.86 -1.66 -20.63
C TRP A 890 7.76 -2.87 -20.36
N GLY A 891 7.19 -3.95 -19.81
CA GLY A 891 7.97 -5.09 -19.33
C GLY A 891 8.90 -4.67 -18.19
N GLU A 892 10.21 -4.83 -18.38
CA GLU A 892 11.26 -4.38 -17.44
C GLU A 892 11.91 -3.03 -17.83
N HIS A 893 11.32 -2.30 -18.79
CA HIS A 893 11.63 -0.90 -19.06
C HIS A 893 10.71 0.02 -18.25
N ARG A 894 11.26 1.12 -17.71
CA ARG A 894 10.51 2.23 -17.10
C ARG A 894 10.91 3.51 -17.83
N VAL A 895 10.03 3.97 -18.73
CA VAL A 895 10.30 5.10 -19.62
C VAL A 895 9.61 6.36 -19.09
N VAL A 896 10.37 7.43 -18.95
CA VAL A 896 9.90 8.78 -18.64
C VAL A 896 10.26 9.68 -19.81
N TYR A 897 9.28 10.32 -20.44
CA TYR A 897 9.53 11.30 -21.50
C TYR A 897 8.63 12.52 -21.37
N GLY A 898 9.08 13.66 -21.87
CA GLY A 898 8.38 14.91 -21.67
C GLY A 898 9.09 16.14 -22.21
N PHE A 899 8.61 17.29 -21.77
CA PHE A 899 9.18 18.59 -22.04
C PHE A 899 8.99 19.55 -20.86
N ASP A 900 9.90 20.50 -20.72
CA ASP A 900 9.78 21.66 -19.84
C ASP A 900 10.10 22.90 -20.68
N ALA A 901 9.16 23.84 -20.79
CA ALA A 901 9.27 25.03 -21.66
C ALA A 901 9.03 26.32 -20.87
N PHE A 902 10.07 27.14 -20.74
CA PHE A 902 10.07 28.39 -19.98
C PHE A 902 10.14 29.59 -20.91
N ARG A 903 9.33 30.62 -20.65
CA ARG A 903 9.44 31.93 -21.28
C ARG A 903 9.45 33.02 -20.21
N GLY A 904 10.56 33.72 -20.10
CA GLY A 904 10.77 34.80 -19.14
C GLY A 904 10.64 36.19 -19.75
N GLU A 905 10.51 37.16 -18.87
CA GLU A 905 10.93 38.54 -19.08
C GLU A 905 11.61 39.04 -17.80
N THR A 906 12.75 39.71 -17.96
CA THR A 906 13.55 40.26 -16.87
C THR A 906 13.90 41.70 -17.21
N GLU A 907 13.32 42.66 -16.50
CA GLU A 907 13.66 44.08 -16.59
C GLU A 907 14.61 44.47 -15.46
N LEU A 908 15.73 45.09 -15.83
CA LEU A 908 16.65 45.72 -14.90
C LEU A 908 16.31 47.21 -14.79
N GLY A 909 16.22 47.71 -13.55
CA GLY A 909 15.99 49.11 -13.24
C GLY A 909 17.04 50.04 -13.87
N GLU A 910 16.71 51.33 -13.97
CA GLU A 910 17.60 52.32 -14.59
C GLU A 910 18.81 52.61 -13.69
N THR A 911 19.87 51.85 -13.92
CA THR A 911 21.05 51.76 -13.08
C THR A 911 22.06 52.86 -13.43
N THR A 912 22.29 53.82 -12.52
CA THR A 912 23.40 54.78 -12.66
C THR A 912 24.73 54.05 -12.47
N THR A 913 25.57 53.99 -13.50
CA THR A 913 26.96 53.55 -13.38
C THR A 913 27.89 54.75 -13.44
N ASN A 914 28.60 55.00 -12.36
CA ASN A 914 29.81 55.83 -12.35
C ASN A 914 31.00 54.97 -12.73
N ALA A 915 31.90 55.48 -13.58
CA ALA A 915 33.10 54.77 -14.02
C ALA A 915 34.35 55.61 -13.73
N VAL A 916 35.14 55.21 -12.72
CA VAL A 916 36.26 56.02 -12.20
C VAL A 916 37.60 55.48 -12.69
N ILE A 917 38.32 56.26 -13.48
CA ILE A 917 39.69 55.99 -13.91
C ILE A 917 40.67 56.57 -12.86
N ASN A 918 41.33 55.70 -12.11
CA ASN A 918 42.36 56.11 -11.13
C ASN A 918 43.69 56.45 -11.82
N LEU A 919 43.71 57.62 -12.46
CA LEU A 919 44.91 58.36 -12.85
C LEU A 919 45.46 59.19 -11.68
N SER A 920 46.62 59.82 -11.88
CA SER A 920 47.09 60.97 -11.08
C SER A 920 47.13 62.21 -11.98
N PRO A 921 46.16 63.14 -11.90
CA PRO A 921 44.98 63.16 -11.01
C PRO A 921 43.86 62.19 -11.41
N ARG A 922 43.00 61.83 -10.45
CA ARG A 922 41.89 60.88 -10.63
C ARG A 922 40.84 61.43 -11.61
N LEU A 923 40.46 60.64 -12.61
CA LEU A 923 39.48 61.00 -13.63
C LEU A 923 38.17 60.22 -13.40
N VAL A 924 37.11 60.91 -12.98
CA VAL A 924 35.76 60.34 -12.91
C VAL A 924 35.09 60.57 -14.27
N LEU A 925 34.67 59.51 -14.95
CA LEU A 925 33.83 59.65 -16.14
C LEU A 925 32.41 60.04 -15.73
N PRO A 926 31.65 60.78 -16.56
CA PRO A 926 30.26 61.10 -16.27
C PRO A 926 29.44 59.82 -16.03
N PRO A 927 28.52 59.80 -15.05
CA PRO A 927 27.63 58.67 -14.85
C PRO A 927 26.79 58.43 -16.11
N PHE A 928 26.73 57.17 -16.54
CA PHE A 928 25.83 56.72 -17.59
C PHE A 928 24.77 55.80 -17.01
N LYS A 929 23.57 55.82 -17.60
CA LYS A 929 22.42 55.07 -17.10
C LYS A 929 22.20 53.84 -17.98
N VAL A 930 22.23 52.67 -17.36
CA VAL A 930 21.98 51.38 -18.02
C VAL A 930 20.56 50.94 -17.67
N ARG A 931 19.77 50.61 -18.69
CA ARG A 931 18.54 49.82 -18.53
C ARG A 931 18.71 48.58 -19.38
N ASN A 932 18.35 47.43 -18.83
CA ASN A 932 18.43 46.15 -19.53
C ASN A 932 17.06 45.45 -19.54
N ARG A 933 16.77 44.69 -20.60
CA ARG A 933 15.56 43.87 -20.70
C ARG A 933 15.87 42.63 -21.51
N ILE A 934 15.77 41.48 -20.85
CA ILE A 934 16.04 40.15 -21.39
C ILE A 934 14.70 39.40 -21.46
N ARG A 935 14.49 38.58 -22.49
CA ARG A 935 13.29 37.77 -22.72
C ARG A 935 13.65 36.30 -22.88
N PRO A 936 14.27 35.68 -21.87
CA PRO A 936 14.92 34.39 -22.04
C PRO A 936 13.89 33.29 -22.32
N PHE A 937 14.21 32.41 -23.25
CA PHE A 937 13.42 31.22 -23.56
C PHE A 937 14.28 29.97 -23.30
N TYR A 938 13.66 28.94 -22.75
CA TYR A 938 14.29 27.63 -22.54
C TYR A 938 13.30 26.54 -22.96
N LEU A 939 13.77 25.55 -23.71
CA LEU A 939 13.03 24.35 -24.08
C LEU A 939 13.91 23.14 -23.81
N THR A 940 13.47 22.30 -22.87
CA THR A 940 14.01 20.96 -22.69
C THR A 940 13.01 19.97 -23.27
N LEU A 941 13.45 19.08 -24.18
CA LEU A 941 12.74 17.86 -24.58
C LEU A 941 13.56 16.68 -24.05
N TYR A 942 12.93 15.69 -23.43
CA TYR A 942 13.65 14.57 -22.83
C TYR A 942 12.95 13.22 -22.99
N ALA A 943 13.77 12.17 -23.06
CA ALA A 943 13.36 10.79 -22.86
C ALA A 943 14.45 10.04 -22.07
N GLN A 944 14.06 9.33 -21.02
CA GLN A 944 14.95 8.53 -20.18
C GLN A 944 14.29 7.18 -19.88
N ASP A 945 15.02 6.09 -20.10
CA ASP A 945 14.60 4.73 -19.77
C ASP A 945 15.47 4.16 -18.65
N THR A 946 14.83 3.45 -17.72
CA THR A 946 15.47 2.60 -16.71
C THR A 946 15.12 1.15 -17.00
N TRP A 947 16.05 0.44 -17.66
CA TRP A 947 15.89 -0.94 -18.09
C TRP A 947 16.56 -1.91 -17.11
N ARG A 948 15.78 -2.77 -16.45
CA ARG A 948 16.30 -3.89 -15.64
C ARG A 948 16.65 -5.05 -16.58
N VAL A 949 17.93 -5.13 -16.96
CA VAL A 949 18.49 -6.11 -17.91
C VAL A 949 18.56 -7.51 -17.30
N LEU A 950 18.96 -7.57 -16.03
CA LEU A 950 19.03 -8.76 -15.18
C LEU A 950 18.50 -8.38 -13.79
N PRO A 951 18.14 -9.34 -12.92
CA PRO A 951 17.78 -9.04 -11.53
C PRO A 951 18.86 -8.24 -10.79
N GLU A 952 20.12 -8.47 -11.13
CA GLU A 952 21.32 -7.82 -10.57
C GLU A 952 21.81 -6.60 -11.36
N LEU A 953 21.23 -6.26 -12.53
CA LEU A 953 21.76 -5.21 -13.41
C LEU A 953 20.66 -4.37 -14.06
N SER A 954 20.66 -3.08 -13.73
CA SER A 954 19.86 -2.06 -14.41
C SER A 954 20.77 -1.10 -15.19
N ILE A 955 20.33 -0.69 -16.38
CA ILE A 955 20.94 0.36 -17.19
C ILE A 955 19.96 1.53 -17.25
N GLU A 956 20.47 2.75 -17.09
CA GLU A 956 19.72 3.98 -17.32
C GLU A 956 20.29 4.68 -18.56
N ALA A 957 19.42 5.11 -19.48
CA ALA A 957 19.80 5.81 -20.70
C ALA A 957 18.88 7.00 -20.92
N GLY A 958 19.45 8.19 -21.09
CA GLY A 958 18.72 9.44 -21.28
C GLY A 958 19.20 10.22 -22.48
N LEU A 959 18.27 10.79 -23.24
CA LEU A 959 18.54 11.72 -24.34
C LEU A 959 17.75 13.00 -24.11
N TYR A 960 18.47 14.12 -24.01
CA TYR A 960 17.93 15.44 -23.75
C TYR A 960 18.27 16.33 -24.94
N TYR A 961 17.28 17.04 -25.48
CA TYR A 961 17.49 18.17 -26.39
C TYR A 961 17.18 19.44 -25.60
N GLU A 962 18.17 20.32 -25.48
CA GLU A 962 18.10 21.52 -24.67
C GLU A 962 18.42 22.72 -25.58
N ARG A 963 17.44 23.62 -25.70
CA ARG A 963 17.52 24.89 -26.43
C ARG A 963 17.32 26.04 -25.45
N THR A 964 18.19 27.03 -25.50
CA THR A 964 18.01 28.32 -24.83
C THR A 964 18.23 29.46 -25.81
N GLU A 965 17.48 30.54 -25.63
CA GLU A 965 17.57 31.81 -26.37
C GLU A 965 17.62 32.95 -25.35
N ASP A 966 18.47 33.95 -25.57
CA ASP A 966 18.62 35.12 -24.68
C ASP A 966 18.89 34.74 -23.20
N GLY A 967 19.46 33.54 -22.96
CA GLY A 967 19.49 32.86 -21.66
C GLY A 967 20.57 33.32 -20.69
N SER A 968 20.83 34.63 -20.60
CA SER A 968 22.05 35.16 -19.99
C SER A 968 22.29 34.77 -18.53
N ALA A 969 23.55 34.39 -18.23
CA ALA A 969 24.06 34.13 -16.89
C ALA A 969 24.01 35.36 -15.96
N THR A 970 24.05 36.57 -16.51
CA THR A 970 24.19 37.83 -15.74
C THR A 970 23.21 38.90 -16.25
N PRO A 971 21.93 38.88 -15.83
CA PRO A 971 20.92 39.85 -16.28
C PRO A 971 21.26 41.31 -15.93
N TYR A 972 22.10 41.51 -14.91
CA TYR A 972 22.64 42.80 -14.51
C TYR A 972 23.59 43.46 -15.54
N PHE A 973 24.18 42.69 -16.46
CA PHE A 973 25.33 43.14 -17.27
C PHE A 973 25.26 42.80 -18.77
N SER A 974 24.31 41.98 -19.20
CA SER A 974 24.34 41.33 -20.52
C SER A 974 23.32 41.90 -21.49
N SER A 975 23.77 42.37 -22.64
CA SER A 975 23.00 43.13 -23.63
C SER A 975 22.72 42.37 -24.92
N ARG A 976 22.97 41.05 -24.94
CA ARG A 976 23.11 40.27 -26.16
C ARG A 976 22.55 38.85 -26.03
N GLU A 977 21.79 38.46 -27.04
CA GLU A 977 21.24 37.10 -27.21
C GLU A 977 22.36 36.04 -27.09
N PHE A 978 22.18 35.08 -26.18
CA PHE A 978 23.09 33.95 -25.98
C PHE A 978 22.32 32.65 -26.16
N ASP A 979 22.49 32.05 -27.34
CA ASP A 979 21.72 30.90 -27.78
C ASP A 979 22.56 29.61 -27.73
N ILE A 980 22.01 28.56 -27.15
CA ILE A 980 22.56 27.20 -27.24
C ILE A 980 21.45 26.26 -27.68
N GLU A 981 21.66 25.51 -28.75
CA GLU A 981 20.82 24.38 -29.15
C GLU A 981 21.67 23.11 -29.24
N ARG A 982 21.43 22.14 -28.35
CA ARG A 982 22.26 20.93 -28.23
C ARG A 982 21.48 19.68 -27.83
N VAL A 983 22.03 18.53 -28.22
CA VAL A 983 21.63 17.22 -27.71
C VAL A 983 22.66 16.73 -26.70
N HIS A 984 22.16 16.30 -25.55
CA HIS A 984 22.93 15.89 -24.38
C HIS A 984 22.56 14.44 -23.98
N PRO A 985 23.49 13.48 -24.13
CA PRO A 985 23.29 12.13 -23.62
C PRO A 985 23.55 12.08 -22.11
N ARG A 986 22.77 11.25 -21.41
CA ARG A 986 22.99 10.83 -20.03
C ARG A 986 22.99 9.29 -20.01
N ALA A 987 23.85 8.68 -19.20
CA ALA A 987 23.99 7.22 -19.13
C ALA A 987 24.31 6.78 -17.70
N GLY A 988 23.78 5.63 -17.31
CA GLY A 988 23.89 5.11 -15.95
C GLY A 988 23.87 3.59 -15.90
N LEU A 989 24.49 3.05 -14.87
CA LEU A 989 24.55 1.61 -14.60
C LEU A 989 24.44 1.40 -13.09
N ILE A 990 23.51 0.54 -12.69
CA ILE A 990 23.31 0.09 -11.30
C ILE A 990 23.49 -1.42 -11.28
N PHE A 991 24.53 -1.89 -10.60
CA PHE A 991 24.88 -3.30 -10.50
C PHE A 991 24.83 -3.77 -9.04
N GLN A 992 23.99 -4.77 -8.77
CA GLN A 992 23.70 -5.32 -7.45
C GLN A 992 24.06 -6.82 -7.41
N PRO A 993 25.36 -7.19 -7.37
CA PRO A 993 25.82 -8.58 -7.36
C PRO A 993 25.38 -9.38 -6.12
N SER A 994 24.87 -8.69 -5.08
CA SER A 994 24.20 -9.28 -3.93
C SER A 994 23.20 -8.27 -3.36
N ARG A 995 22.34 -8.71 -2.43
CA ARG A 995 21.44 -7.81 -1.69
C ARG A 995 22.19 -6.78 -0.83
N ASP A 996 23.44 -7.07 -0.49
CA ASP A 996 24.27 -6.29 0.43
C ASP A 996 25.20 -5.31 -0.29
N HIS A 997 25.40 -5.42 -1.60
CA HIS A 997 26.34 -4.58 -2.36
C HIS A 997 25.71 -3.99 -3.62
N THR A 998 25.79 -2.67 -3.76
CA THR A 998 25.41 -1.93 -4.97
C THR A 998 26.61 -1.15 -5.50
N PHE A 999 26.84 -1.21 -6.81
CA PHE A 999 27.78 -0.36 -7.54
C PHE A 999 26.99 0.53 -8.49
N ARG A 1000 27.35 1.81 -8.57
CA ARG A 1000 26.71 2.81 -9.43
C ARG A 1000 27.75 3.53 -10.27
N LEU A 1001 27.52 3.64 -11.56
CA LEU A 1001 28.24 4.54 -12.46
C LEU A 1001 27.20 5.46 -13.12
N GLY A 1002 27.41 6.76 -13.07
CA GLY A 1002 26.53 7.75 -13.68
C GLY A 1002 27.32 8.80 -14.45
N TYR A 1003 26.86 9.11 -15.66
CA TYR A 1003 27.33 10.19 -16.50
C TYR A 1003 26.14 11.06 -16.92
N ALA A 1004 26.23 12.37 -16.69
CA ALA A 1004 25.22 13.31 -17.10
C ALA A 1004 25.85 14.56 -17.71
N ARG A 1005 25.32 14.99 -18.86
CA ARG A 1005 25.60 16.29 -19.47
C ARG A 1005 24.28 17.05 -19.60
N TYR A 1006 24.32 18.35 -19.34
CA TYR A 1006 23.12 19.19 -19.33
C TYR A 1006 23.45 20.69 -19.30
N ILE A 1007 22.49 21.51 -19.71
CA ILE A 1007 22.47 22.96 -19.60
C ILE A 1007 21.65 23.38 -18.37
N MET A 1008 22.07 24.46 -17.73
CA MET A 1008 21.39 25.06 -16.58
C MET A 1008 20.26 26.00 -17.03
N ASN A 1009 19.03 25.57 -16.77
CA ASN A 1009 17.83 26.40 -16.84
C ASN A 1009 17.87 27.44 -15.69
N PRO A 1010 17.08 28.54 -15.73
CA PRO A 1010 17.35 29.67 -14.88
C PRO A 1010 16.99 29.36 -13.41
N PHE A 1011 17.88 29.75 -12.49
CA PHE A 1011 17.77 29.41 -11.06
C PHE A 1011 16.43 29.83 -10.42
N LEU A 1012 15.81 30.89 -10.96
CA LEU A 1012 14.51 31.44 -10.54
C LEU A 1012 13.29 30.76 -11.21
N ALA A 1013 13.44 29.57 -11.79
CA ALA A 1013 12.36 28.80 -12.40
C ALA A 1013 12.50 27.27 -12.15
N ALA A 1014 13.03 26.89 -10.98
CA ALA A 1014 13.52 25.54 -10.66
C ALA A 1014 12.45 24.43 -10.45
N TRP A 1015 11.25 24.60 -10.98
CA TRP A 1015 10.10 23.71 -10.76
C TRP A 1015 9.84 22.88 -12.03
N GLU A 1016 10.74 21.94 -12.33
CA GLU A 1016 10.72 21.12 -13.55
C GLU A 1016 10.13 19.73 -13.34
N LEU A 1017 9.61 19.12 -14.41
CA LEU A 1017 9.14 17.73 -14.40
C LEU A 1017 10.22 16.71 -14.78
N ARG A 1018 11.32 17.13 -15.42
CA ARG A 1018 12.39 16.20 -15.84
C ARG A 1018 13.04 15.40 -14.69
N PRO A 1019 13.61 14.21 -14.97
CA PRO A 1019 14.41 13.46 -14.00
C PRO A 1019 15.56 14.28 -13.39
N SER A 1020 15.63 14.30 -12.05
CA SER A 1020 16.62 15.03 -11.25
C SER A 1020 17.88 14.20 -10.96
N ASP A 1021 17.95 12.96 -11.46
CA ASP A 1021 19.02 12.01 -11.17
C ASP A 1021 19.38 11.13 -12.37
N MET A 1022 20.59 10.57 -12.33
CA MET A 1022 21.05 9.50 -13.21
C MET A 1022 21.76 8.42 -12.38
N ALA A 1023 21.30 7.17 -12.44
CA ALA A 1023 21.77 6.02 -11.64
C ALA A 1023 21.73 6.20 -10.09
N GLY A 1024 21.03 7.20 -9.58
CA GLY A 1024 20.99 7.61 -8.16
C GLY A 1024 21.85 8.84 -7.84
N PHE A 1025 22.65 9.34 -8.78
CA PHE A 1025 23.41 10.58 -8.62
C PHE A 1025 22.54 11.78 -8.97
N THR A 1026 22.24 12.61 -7.97
CA THR A 1026 21.40 13.81 -8.16
C THR A 1026 22.15 14.89 -8.94
N ILE A 1027 21.53 15.35 -10.01
CA ILE A 1027 22.00 16.38 -10.94
C ILE A 1027 22.08 17.73 -10.21
N GLY A 1028 23.23 18.41 -10.32
CA GLY A 1028 23.42 19.74 -9.73
C GLY A 1028 22.83 20.81 -10.62
N GLN A 1029 21.79 21.50 -10.15
CA GLN A 1029 21.07 22.53 -10.89
C GLN A 1029 21.34 23.97 -10.41
N ASP A 1030 22.06 24.14 -9.30
CA ASP A 1030 22.38 25.45 -8.75
C ASP A 1030 23.69 25.96 -9.41
N ALA A 1031 23.53 26.79 -10.45
CA ALA A 1031 24.60 27.44 -11.19
C ALA A 1031 24.07 28.68 -11.94
N PHE A 1032 24.95 29.39 -12.65
CA PHE A 1032 24.53 30.42 -13.59
C PHE A 1032 23.64 29.87 -14.72
N ASN A 1033 22.65 30.67 -15.13
CA ASN A 1033 21.82 30.38 -16.30
C ASN A 1033 22.68 30.06 -17.53
N SER A 1034 22.26 29.08 -18.34
CA SER A 1034 22.92 28.60 -19.55
C SER A 1034 24.35 28.07 -19.39
N ALA A 1035 24.83 27.86 -18.16
CA ALA A 1035 26.07 27.14 -17.92
C ALA A 1035 25.95 25.67 -18.36
N LEU A 1036 27.03 25.13 -18.92
CA LEU A 1036 27.13 23.73 -19.32
C LEU A 1036 27.86 22.94 -18.23
N GLN A 1037 27.25 21.85 -17.75
CA GLN A 1037 27.87 20.94 -16.78
C GLN A 1037 27.98 19.51 -17.33
N GLU A 1038 29.10 18.86 -17.01
CA GLU A 1038 29.48 17.49 -17.38
C GLU A 1038 29.90 16.75 -16.11
N ASP A 1039 29.03 15.88 -15.60
CA ASP A 1039 29.22 15.11 -14.37
C ASP A 1039 29.50 13.62 -14.67
N LEU A 1040 30.47 13.04 -13.97
CA LEU A 1040 30.81 11.62 -13.98
C LEU A 1040 31.08 11.15 -12.55
N SER A 1041 30.26 10.24 -12.04
CA SER A 1041 30.33 9.73 -10.66
C SER A 1041 30.35 8.19 -10.62
N LEU A 1042 31.13 7.64 -9.70
CA LEU A 1042 31.22 6.23 -9.39
C LEU A 1042 31.03 6.03 -7.88
N ALA A 1043 30.14 5.12 -7.47
CA ALA A 1043 29.92 4.78 -6.07
C ALA A 1043 29.81 3.28 -5.83
N TRP A 1044 30.22 2.88 -4.63
CA TRP A 1044 29.95 1.59 -4.00
C TRP A 1044 29.18 1.82 -2.70
N GLU A 1045 28.13 1.03 -2.49
CA GLU A 1045 27.30 1.01 -1.31
C GLU A 1045 27.28 -0.42 -0.76
N GLY A 1046 27.57 -0.61 0.53
CA GLY A 1046 27.84 -1.92 1.10
C GLY A 1046 27.34 -2.12 2.52
N HIS A 1047 26.38 -3.02 2.72
CA HIS A 1047 26.05 -3.58 4.02
C HIS A 1047 27.12 -4.63 4.39
N LEU A 1048 28.01 -4.31 5.34
CA LEU A 1048 28.99 -5.29 5.86
C LEU A 1048 28.35 -6.20 6.91
N SER A 1049 27.27 -5.74 7.54
CA SER A 1049 26.36 -6.50 8.39
C SER A 1049 25.08 -5.67 8.59
N ARG A 1050 24.01 -6.24 9.16
CA ARG A 1050 22.78 -5.48 9.46
C ARG A 1050 23.03 -4.13 10.18
N PRO A 1051 23.89 -4.04 11.22
CA PRO A 1051 24.19 -2.76 11.86
C PRO A 1051 25.22 -1.87 11.14
N VAL A 1052 25.86 -2.29 10.05
CA VAL A 1052 26.98 -1.54 9.42
C VAL A 1052 26.80 -1.41 7.91
N PHE A 1053 26.55 -0.18 7.45
CA PHE A 1053 26.56 0.21 6.05
C PHE A 1053 27.71 1.18 5.77
N LEU A 1054 28.36 1.01 4.61
CA LEU A 1054 29.38 1.91 4.07
C LEU A 1054 28.93 2.46 2.71
N ARG A 1055 29.32 3.70 2.42
CA ARG A 1055 29.29 4.29 1.06
C ARG A 1055 30.67 4.83 0.73
N ALA A 1056 31.19 4.48 -0.44
CA ALA A 1056 32.37 5.12 -1.02
C ALA A 1056 32.00 5.68 -2.39
N GLU A 1057 32.25 6.96 -2.61
CA GLU A 1057 31.95 7.67 -3.85
C GLU A 1057 33.15 8.48 -4.31
N ILE A 1058 33.35 8.55 -5.63
CA ILE A 1058 34.24 9.49 -6.30
C ILE A 1058 33.51 10.15 -7.46
N PHE A 1059 33.79 11.42 -7.71
CA PHE A 1059 33.20 12.15 -8.83
C PHE A 1059 34.21 13.10 -9.50
N LYS A 1060 33.96 13.34 -10.78
CA LYS A 1060 34.46 14.49 -11.52
C LYS A 1060 33.27 15.26 -12.08
N SER A 1061 33.24 16.56 -11.83
CA SER A 1061 32.37 17.49 -12.54
C SER A 1061 33.22 18.48 -13.33
N LYS A 1062 32.71 18.95 -14.47
CA LYS A 1062 33.30 20.05 -15.22
C LYS A 1062 32.20 21.03 -15.58
N ARG A 1063 32.38 22.29 -15.18
CA ARG A 1063 31.47 23.40 -15.46
C ARG A 1063 32.13 24.39 -16.43
N THR A 1064 31.35 24.83 -17.43
CA THR A 1064 31.74 25.87 -18.38
C THR A 1064 30.65 26.94 -18.41
N GLU A 1065 31.01 28.15 -18.00
CA GLU A 1065 30.13 29.32 -17.90
C GLU A 1065 30.57 30.38 -18.93
N GLN A 1066 29.64 31.17 -19.44
CA GLN A 1066 29.93 32.36 -20.25
C GLN A 1066 29.32 33.59 -19.59
N LEU A 1067 30.11 34.65 -19.49
CA LEU A 1067 29.80 35.91 -18.81
C LEU A 1067 30.06 37.05 -19.80
N GLU A 1068 29.07 37.91 -20.04
CA GLU A 1068 29.22 39.07 -20.94
C GLU A 1068 29.98 40.20 -20.22
N ASP A 1069 30.86 40.87 -20.97
CA ASP A 1069 31.55 42.07 -20.52
C ASP A 1069 30.69 43.33 -20.80
N PRO A 1070 30.20 44.05 -19.76
CA PRO A 1070 29.25 45.15 -19.92
C PRO A 1070 29.82 46.42 -20.58
N LEU A 1071 31.15 46.56 -20.71
CA LEU A 1071 31.78 47.76 -21.29
C LEU A 1071 32.44 47.49 -22.64
N LEU A 1072 33.01 46.30 -22.83
CA LEU A 1072 33.75 45.89 -24.03
C LEU A 1072 32.88 45.06 -25.00
N ARG A 1073 31.67 44.63 -24.59
CA ARG A 1073 30.74 43.80 -25.38
C ARG A 1073 31.34 42.48 -25.89
N GLY A 1074 32.34 41.98 -25.16
CA GLY A 1074 32.97 40.68 -25.38
C GLY A 1074 32.33 39.60 -24.52
N PHE A 1075 32.49 38.34 -24.94
CA PHE A 1075 32.22 37.20 -24.06
C PHE A 1075 33.50 36.79 -23.34
N SER A 1076 33.35 36.44 -22.07
CA SER A 1076 34.40 35.91 -21.21
C SER A 1076 33.95 34.56 -20.67
N SER A 1077 34.84 33.57 -20.62
CA SER A 1077 34.50 32.21 -20.20
C SER A 1077 35.18 31.84 -18.89
N SER A 1078 34.41 31.25 -17.98
CA SER A 1078 34.87 30.55 -16.78
C SER A 1078 34.87 29.04 -17.05
N LYS A 1079 36.00 28.38 -16.76
CA LYS A 1079 36.14 26.92 -16.85
C LYS A 1079 36.67 26.37 -15.52
N ARG A 1080 35.84 25.60 -14.86
CA ARG A 1080 36.11 25.01 -13.53
C ARG A 1080 35.95 23.50 -13.58
N ASP A 1081 37.01 22.79 -13.21
CA ASP A 1081 36.92 21.35 -12.91
C ASP A 1081 36.71 21.17 -11.41
N PHE A 1082 35.82 20.26 -11.02
CA PHE A 1082 35.70 19.74 -9.67
C PHE A 1082 36.08 18.25 -9.65
N TYR A 1083 36.84 17.85 -8.65
CA TYR A 1083 37.20 16.46 -8.36
C TYR A 1083 36.88 16.21 -6.89
N GLY A 1084 36.27 15.08 -6.55
CA GLY A 1084 35.96 14.82 -5.14
C GLY A 1084 35.70 13.36 -4.83
N GLY A 1085 35.56 13.10 -3.54
CA GLY A 1085 35.20 11.80 -3.02
C GLY A 1085 34.60 11.87 -1.64
N ARG A 1086 33.78 10.87 -1.30
CA ARG A 1086 33.07 10.79 -0.03
C ARG A 1086 33.12 9.36 0.50
N LEU A 1087 33.43 9.22 1.78
CA LEU A 1087 33.39 7.96 2.53
C LEU A 1087 32.43 8.14 3.70
N ASP A 1088 31.28 7.47 3.70
CA ASP A 1088 30.37 7.42 4.84
C ASP A 1088 30.41 6.03 5.50
N ALA A 1089 30.26 5.98 6.82
CA ALA A 1089 29.73 4.81 7.50
C ALA A 1089 28.44 5.18 8.26
N ASN A 1090 27.48 4.26 8.27
CA ASN A 1090 26.27 4.32 9.08
C ASN A 1090 26.26 3.08 9.98
N ILE A 1091 26.45 3.29 11.28
CA ILE A 1091 26.67 2.23 12.26
C ILE A 1091 25.59 2.30 13.35
N MET A 1092 24.74 1.27 13.43
CA MET A 1092 23.81 1.07 14.55
C MET A 1092 24.55 0.31 15.66
N ILE A 1093 24.94 1.02 16.73
CA ILE A 1093 25.68 0.41 17.85
C ILE A 1093 24.73 -0.43 18.72
N LEU A 1094 23.52 0.07 18.94
CA LEU A 1094 22.40 -0.56 19.66
C LEU A 1094 21.10 -0.10 19.00
N ASP A 1095 19.97 -0.75 19.32
CA ASP A 1095 18.63 -0.46 18.75
C ASP A 1095 18.11 1.00 18.92
N TYR A 1096 18.86 1.83 19.65
CA TYR A 1096 18.58 3.21 20.01
C TYR A 1096 19.80 4.15 19.85
N PHE A 1097 20.91 3.68 19.25
CA PHE A 1097 22.14 4.47 19.02
C PHE A 1097 22.65 4.33 17.57
N GLY A 1098 22.71 5.45 16.86
CA GLY A 1098 23.40 5.60 15.58
C GLY A 1098 24.72 6.34 15.70
N PHE A 1099 25.73 5.92 14.93
CA PHE A 1099 27.02 6.58 14.77
C PHE A 1099 27.35 6.74 13.28
N THR A 1100 27.77 7.94 12.90
CA THR A 1100 27.92 8.38 11.51
C THR A 1100 29.22 9.15 11.28
N PRO A 1101 30.37 8.45 11.17
CA PRO A 1101 31.59 9.05 10.66
C PRO A 1101 31.47 9.21 9.14
N SER A 1102 31.79 10.41 8.65
CA SER A 1102 31.81 10.76 7.23
C SER A 1102 33.05 11.57 6.91
N TYR A 1103 33.72 11.26 5.80
CA TYR A 1103 34.84 12.03 5.26
C TYR A 1103 34.50 12.50 3.84
N ARG A 1104 34.63 13.81 3.62
CA ARG A 1104 34.41 14.47 2.31
C ARG A 1104 35.71 15.15 1.87
N TYR A 1105 36.13 14.88 0.64
CA TYR A 1105 37.18 15.60 -0.07
C TYR A 1105 36.59 16.27 -1.31
N LEU A 1106 36.85 17.56 -1.50
CA LEU A 1106 36.50 18.31 -2.69
C LEU A 1106 37.71 19.14 -3.13
N ARG A 1107 38.05 19.09 -4.41
CA ARG A 1107 39.02 19.96 -5.06
C ARG A 1107 38.35 20.68 -6.22
N SER A 1108 38.40 22.00 -6.21
CA SER A 1108 38.03 22.82 -7.37
C SER A 1108 39.28 23.46 -7.98
N LYS A 1109 39.41 23.40 -9.31
CA LYS A 1109 40.44 24.11 -10.06
C LYS A 1109 39.82 25.02 -11.12
N ASP A 1110 40.21 26.28 -11.10
CA ASP A 1110 39.86 27.28 -12.09
C ASP A 1110 41.00 27.35 -13.11
N HIS A 1111 40.76 26.88 -14.34
CA HIS A 1111 41.79 26.83 -15.39
C HIS A 1111 41.85 28.12 -16.19
N GLU A 1112 40.67 28.68 -16.48
CA GLU A 1112 40.53 29.95 -17.19
C GLU A 1112 39.44 30.75 -16.47
N LEU A 1113 39.83 31.79 -15.74
CA LEU A 1113 38.94 32.89 -15.41
C LEU A 1113 39.35 34.07 -16.31
N THR A 1114 38.77 34.11 -17.50
CA THR A 1114 38.79 35.35 -18.29
C THR A 1114 37.66 36.23 -17.80
N TRP A 1115 37.96 37.49 -17.49
CA TRP A 1115 36.99 38.56 -17.21
C TRP A 1115 37.65 39.86 -17.68
N ALA A 1116 36.99 40.66 -18.51
CA ALA A 1116 37.56 41.90 -19.06
C ALA A 1116 38.97 41.75 -19.65
N HIS A 1117 39.18 40.67 -20.42
CA HIS A 1117 40.46 40.25 -21.02
C HIS A 1117 41.65 40.11 -20.05
N THR A 1118 41.39 40.13 -18.73
CA THR A 1118 42.39 39.97 -17.68
C THR A 1118 42.56 38.49 -17.35
N PHE A 1119 43.80 37.99 -17.36
CA PHE A 1119 44.13 36.66 -16.87
C PHE A 1119 44.25 36.69 -15.34
N TYR A 1120 43.33 36.03 -14.64
CA TYR A 1120 43.59 35.64 -13.25
C TYR A 1120 44.50 34.38 -13.23
N PRO A 1121 45.42 34.25 -12.26
CA PRO A 1121 46.21 33.04 -12.09
C PRO A 1121 45.32 31.84 -11.74
N GLU A 1122 45.75 30.62 -12.09
CA GLU A 1122 45.02 29.39 -11.75
C GLU A 1122 44.72 29.33 -10.24
N ARG A 1123 43.44 29.27 -9.89
CA ARG A 1123 42.99 29.10 -8.50
C ARG A 1123 42.75 27.63 -8.22
N TRP A 1124 43.13 27.19 -7.03
CA TRP A 1124 42.76 25.88 -6.53
C TRP A 1124 42.40 25.93 -5.05
N ARG A 1125 41.27 25.31 -4.73
CA ARG A 1125 40.80 25.04 -3.37
C ARG A 1125 40.79 23.53 -3.16
N GLU A 1126 41.24 23.07 -2.02
CA GLU A 1126 41.06 21.68 -1.55
C GLU A 1126 40.41 21.70 -0.17
N ASP A 1127 39.21 21.13 -0.08
CA ASP A 1127 38.39 21.04 1.12
C ASP A 1127 38.44 19.61 1.66
N HIS A 1128 38.90 19.45 2.90
CA HIS A 1128 38.84 18.21 3.66
C HIS A 1128 37.88 18.41 4.84
N GLU A 1129 36.93 17.50 4.99
CA GLU A 1129 35.98 17.51 6.09
C GLU A 1129 35.84 16.12 6.69
N LEU A 1130 35.93 16.03 8.02
CA LEU A 1130 35.70 14.83 8.80
C LEU A 1130 34.58 15.11 9.81
N GLN A 1131 33.40 14.54 9.57
CA GLN A 1131 32.26 14.59 10.47
C GLN A 1131 32.13 13.30 11.26
N MET A 1132 31.69 13.40 12.50
CA MET A 1132 31.35 12.29 13.40
C MET A 1132 30.05 12.62 14.11
N GLY A 1133 28.93 12.10 13.61
CA GLY A 1133 27.62 12.20 14.25
C GLY A 1133 27.38 11.05 15.23
N PHE A 1134 26.83 11.37 16.39
CA PHE A 1134 26.32 10.43 17.39
C PHE A 1134 24.86 10.78 17.66
N HIS A 1135 23.96 9.80 17.54
CA HIS A 1135 22.52 10.00 17.57
C HIS A 1135 21.88 8.98 18.52
N PHE A 1136 20.98 9.44 19.38
CA PHE A 1136 20.30 8.64 20.40
C PHE A 1136 18.78 8.84 20.31
N LEU A 1137 18.03 7.74 20.33
CA LEU A 1137 16.57 7.73 20.32
C LEU A 1137 16.04 6.70 21.32
N HIS A 1138 15.59 7.16 22.48
CA HIS A 1138 14.99 6.29 23.49
C HIS A 1138 13.49 6.10 23.25
N PRO A 1139 12.91 4.89 23.44
CA PRO A 1139 11.47 4.63 23.28
C PRO A 1139 10.55 5.56 24.10
N THR A 1140 11.04 6.12 25.21
CA THR A 1140 10.32 7.16 25.98
C THR A 1140 10.23 8.52 25.27
N GLY A 1141 10.66 8.66 24.02
CA GLY A 1141 10.66 9.92 23.28
C GLY A 1141 11.76 10.91 23.67
N TRP A 1142 12.84 10.46 24.32
CA TRP A 1142 14.05 11.29 24.44
C TRP A 1142 14.89 11.13 23.17
N LYS A 1143 15.33 12.24 22.57
CA LYS A 1143 16.34 12.23 21.51
C LYS A 1143 17.50 13.13 21.88
N ALA A 1144 18.71 12.73 21.50
CA ALA A 1144 19.90 13.57 21.58
C ALA A 1144 20.78 13.34 20.36
N SER A 1145 21.47 14.39 19.91
CA SER A 1145 22.53 14.28 18.91
C SER A 1145 23.74 15.13 19.29
N PHE A 1146 24.92 14.61 19.00
CA PHE A 1146 26.19 15.31 19.10
C PHE A 1146 26.93 15.11 17.78
N ILE A 1147 27.30 16.20 17.11
CA ILE A 1147 27.96 16.17 15.81
C ILE A 1147 29.27 16.93 15.93
N ALA A 1148 30.39 16.24 15.73
CA ALA A 1148 31.72 16.84 15.68
C ALA A 1148 32.21 16.89 14.24
N THR A 1149 32.48 18.08 13.71
CA THR A 1149 32.92 18.29 12.33
C THR A 1149 34.25 19.05 12.32
N TYR A 1150 35.30 18.40 11.85
CA TYR A 1150 36.58 19.04 11.54
C TYR A 1150 36.57 19.47 10.07
N VAL A 1151 36.99 20.70 9.79
CA VAL A 1151 37.21 21.20 8.43
C VAL A 1151 38.63 21.71 8.31
N LYS A 1152 39.27 21.37 7.19
CA LYS A 1152 40.54 21.94 6.73
C LYS A 1152 40.42 22.27 5.26
N GLN A 1153 40.50 23.55 4.93
CA GLN A 1153 40.64 23.99 3.54
C GLN A 1153 42.14 24.20 3.22
N PHE A 1154 42.46 24.27 1.93
CA PHE A 1154 43.70 24.81 1.39
C PHE A 1154 43.34 25.74 0.22
N LEU A 1155 44.03 26.87 0.09
CA LEU A 1155 43.73 27.90 -0.92
C LEU A 1155 45.03 28.39 -1.56
N ARG A 1156 45.07 28.51 -2.89
CA ARG A 1156 46.16 29.19 -3.61
C ARG A 1156 45.68 29.83 -4.91
N GLY A 1157 46.24 30.99 -5.25
CA GLY A 1157 45.73 31.92 -6.28
C GLY A 1157 44.62 32.86 -5.77
N PHE A 1158 44.38 32.84 -4.46
CA PHE A 1158 43.34 33.58 -3.75
C PHE A 1158 43.94 34.77 -2.98
N GLN A 1159 43.13 35.76 -2.57
CA GLN A 1159 43.67 36.97 -1.92
C GLN A 1159 44.20 36.71 -0.50
N GLN A 1160 43.68 35.67 0.16
CA GLN A 1160 44.21 35.11 1.40
C GLN A 1160 44.46 33.61 1.14
N GLU A 1161 45.72 33.18 1.16
CA GLU A 1161 46.14 31.80 0.86
C GLU A 1161 46.19 30.89 2.10
N ASP A 1162 45.90 31.43 3.30
CA ASP A 1162 46.05 30.75 4.59
C ASP A 1162 44.69 30.56 5.29
N PRO A 1163 43.90 29.54 4.87
CA PRO A 1163 42.67 29.14 5.57
C PRO A 1163 43.00 28.32 6.82
N GLY A 1164 42.39 28.67 7.95
CA GLY A 1164 42.53 27.90 9.18
C GLY A 1164 41.78 26.57 9.13
N ASP A 1165 42.32 25.54 9.79
CA ASP A 1165 41.56 24.35 10.16
C ASP A 1165 40.86 24.53 11.51
N PHE A 1166 39.62 24.03 11.62
CA PHE A 1166 38.75 24.31 12.77
C PHE A 1166 37.83 23.14 13.13
N TRP A 1167 37.35 23.14 14.37
CA TRP A 1167 36.37 22.17 14.87
C TRP A 1167 35.03 22.86 15.13
N PHE A 1168 33.99 22.38 14.48
CA PHE A 1168 32.60 22.75 14.71
C PHE A 1168 31.90 21.62 15.46
N LEU A 1169 31.40 21.91 16.67
CA LEU A 1169 30.62 20.96 17.47
C LEU A 1169 29.18 21.46 17.58
N SER A 1170 28.19 20.62 17.26
CA SER A 1170 26.78 20.86 17.58
C SER A 1170 26.26 19.82 18.58
N LEU A 1171 25.40 20.25 19.50
CA LEU A 1171 24.69 19.42 20.46
C LEU A 1171 23.20 19.76 20.43
N ALA A 1172 22.33 18.76 20.32
CA ALA A 1172 20.89 18.94 20.46
C ALA A 1172 20.27 17.89 21.40
N VAL A 1173 19.28 18.30 22.19
CA VAL A 1173 18.50 17.42 23.08
C VAL A 1173 17.04 17.81 22.98
N GLN A 1174 16.16 16.83 22.80
CA GLN A 1174 14.71 17.04 22.73
C GLN A 1174 13.91 15.93 23.40
N LYS A 1175 12.67 16.26 23.75
CA LYS A 1175 11.71 15.39 24.41
C LYS A 1175 10.36 15.47 23.70
N GLU A 1176 9.91 14.34 23.18
CA GLU A 1176 8.52 14.12 22.77
C GLU A 1176 7.66 13.80 24.01
N LEU A 1177 6.46 14.38 24.05
CA LEU A 1177 5.48 14.33 25.13
C LEU A 1177 4.08 14.06 24.54
N TRP A 1178 3.16 13.58 25.38
CA TRP A 1178 1.73 13.39 25.07
C TRP A 1178 1.49 12.74 23.70
N ASN A 1179 1.99 11.51 23.50
CA ASN A 1179 1.89 10.76 22.24
C ASN A 1179 2.35 11.54 20.99
N LYS A 1180 3.45 12.31 21.13
CA LYS A 1180 4.06 13.20 20.12
C LYS A 1180 3.23 14.44 19.74
N GLN A 1181 2.18 14.78 20.50
CA GLN A 1181 1.48 16.06 20.35
C GLN A 1181 2.37 17.25 20.67
N LEU A 1182 3.24 17.15 21.70
CA LEU A 1182 4.23 18.18 22.01
C LEU A 1182 5.66 17.61 21.86
N THR A 1183 6.54 18.38 21.23
CA THR A 1183 8.00 18.19 21.31
C THR A 1183 8.62 19.48 21.83
N ILE A 1184 9.49 19.38 22.82
CA ILE A 1184 10.31 20.51 23.32
C ILE A 1184 11.79 20.15 23.21
N GLY A 1185 12.65 21.11 22.90
CA GLY A 1185 14.08 20.85 22.76
C GLY A 1185 14.96 22.10 22.80
N GLY A 1186 16.26 21.85 22.85
CA GLY A 1186 17.31 22.85 22.76
C GLY A 1186 18.47 22.35 21.90
N ARG A 1187 19.04 23.25 21.11
CA ARG A 1187 20.22 23.05 20.27
C ARG A 1187 21.27 24.10 20.61
N VAL A 1188 22.53 23.69 20.59
CA VAL A 1188 23.71 24.57 20.63
C VAL A 1188 24.55 24.24 19.42
N ASP A 1189 24.62 25.17 18.47
CA ASP A 1189 25.53 25.10 17.33
C ASP A 1189 26.82 25.84 17.64
N ASN A 1190 27.94 25.37 17.09
CA ASN A 1190 29.28 25.86 17.41
C ASN A 1190 29.52 25.95 18.94
N LEU A 1191 29.35 24.83 19.65
CA LEU A 1191 29.53 24.71 21.09
C LEU A 1191 30.92 25.19 21.56
N LEU A 1192 31.95 25.14 20.71
CA LEU A 1192 33.29 25.67 21.03
C LEU A 1192 33.39 27.20 20.94
N ASP A 1193 32.45 27.88 20.27
CA ASP A 1193 32.50 29.31 19.92
C ASP A 1193 33.77 29.71 19.14
N GLN A 1194 34.27 28.79 18.31
CA GLN A 1194 35.39 29.05 17.42
C GLN A 1194 34.91 29.89 16.23
N ARG A 1195 35.51 31.06 16.05
CA ARG A 1195 35.31 31.90 14.87
C ARG A 1195 36.28 31.45 13.77
N PHE A 1196 35.74 31.15 12.59
CA PHE A 1196 36.47 30.63 11.44
C PHE A 1196 36.02 31.34 10.15
N ASN A 1197 36.96 31.52 9.22
CA ASN A 1197 36.66 32.01 7.87
C ASN A 1197 36.56 30.80 6.93
N LEU A 1198 35.34 30.43 6.55
CA LEU A 1198 35.10 29.38 5.54
C LEU A 1198 35.00 30.02 4.14
N VAL A 1199 35.80 29.58 3.18
CA VAL A 1199 35.70 29.99 1.77
C VAL A 1199 34.77 29.05 1.02
N THR A 1200 33.49 29.42 0.98
CA THR A 1200 32.52 28.90 0.01
C THR A 1200 32.84 29.37 -1.41
N ASP A 1201 32.21 28.78 -2.42
CA ASP A 1201 32.20 29.38 -3.76
C ASP A 1201 31.12 30.46 -3.79
N VAL A 1202 31.42 31.62 -4.40
CA VAL A 1202 30.47 32.76 -4.48
C VAL A 1202 29.20 32.38 -5.26
N LEU A 1203 29.32 31.39 -6.15
CA LEU A 1203 28.24 30.87 -6.99
C LEU A 1203 27.51 29.66 -6.37
N THR A 1204 28.01 29.13 -5.26
CA THR A 1204 27.43 27.95 -4.56
C THR A 1204 26.86 28.39 -3.22
N GLY A 1205 25.72 29.07 -3.24
CA GLY A 1205 25.06 29.57 -2.04
C GLY A 1205 24.50 28.42 -1.19
N GLY A 1206 25.30 27.83 -0.30
CA GLY A 1206 24.88 26.57 0.34
C GLY A 1206 25.60 26.07 1.61
N GLU A 1207 26.62 26.75 2.16
CA GLU A 1207 27.17 26.36 3.49
C GLU A 1207 27.03 27.48 4.53
N ARG A 1208 25.82 27.59 5.11
CA ARG A 1208 25.61 28.31 6.38
C ARG A 1208 26.24 27.53 7.53
N ARG A 1209 27.55 27.65 7.72
CA ARG A 1209 28.20 27.28 8.99
C ARG A 1209 28.20 28.50 9.90
N GLU A 1210 27.52 28.43 11.04
CA GLU A 1210 27.44 29.55 11.98
C GLU A 1210 28.83 29.80 12.63
N PRO A 1211 29.47 30.96 12.38
CA PRO A 1211 30.84 31.22 12.82
C PRO A 1211 30.95 31.62 14.30
N ALA A 1212 29.85 31.55 15.05
CA ALA A 1212 29.79 31.81 16.49
C ALA A 1212 28.78 30.87 17.15
N ARG A 1213 28.85 30.71 18.48
CA ARG A 1213 27.93 29.85 19.23
C ARG A 1213 26.50 30.37 19.14
N ARG A 1214 25.59 29.53 18.64
CA ARG A 1214 24.15 29.82 18.52
C ARG A 1214 23.36 28.88 19.43
N PHE A 1215 22.63 29.43 20.39
CA PHE A 1215 21.67 28.68 21.21
C PHE A 1215 20.28 28.84 20.61
N VAL A 1216 19.56 27.73 20.40
CA VAL A 1216 18.17 27.73 19.91
C VAL A 1216 17.32 26.83 20.82
N PHE A 1217 16.26 27.38 21.39
CA PHE A 1217 15.19 26.62 22.02
C PHE A 1217 14.04 26.46 21.03
N PHE A 1218 13.41 25.30 21.00
CA PHE A 1218 12.30 25.03 20.08
C PHE A 1218 11.17 24.25 20.73
N THR A 1219 9.96 24.51 20.25
CA THR A 1219 8.74 23.78 20.59
C THR A 1219 7.93 23.49 19.32
N ARG A 1220 7.38 22.28 19.24
CA ARG A 1220 6.49 21.82 18.17
C ARG A 1220 5.24 21.25 18.80
N TYR A 1221 4.08 21.81 18.45
CA TYR A 1221 2.77 21.33 18.84
C TYR A 1221 1.99 20.83 17.61
N ASN A 1222 1.54 19.57 17.64
CA ASN A 1222 0.67 18.96 16.64
C ASN A 1222 -0.72 18.76 17.24
N PHE A 1223 -1.78 19.09 16.48
CA PHE A 1223 -3.18 18.98 16.90
C PHE A 1223 -4.08 18.41 15.79
#